data_AF-A0A402BJZ0-F1
#
_entry.id   AF-A0A402BJZ0-F1
#
_cell.length_a   1.000
_cell.length_b   1.000
_cell.length_c   1.000
_cell.angle_alpha   90.00
_cell.angle_beta   90.00
_cell.angle_gamma   90.00
#
_symmetry.space_group_name_H-M   'P 1'
#
loop_
_entity.id
_entity.type
_entity.pdbx_description
1 polymer ?
#
loop_
_entity_poly.entity_id
_entity_poly.type
_entity_poly.pdbx_seq_one_letter_code
_entity_poly.pdbx_strand_id
1 'polypeptide(L)'
;MSQDIISLDALGFLRAAVVAPELQVANVQYNTQAIGAALKDAAARGCQLAVFPELSITGYTCADLFYQAALQQQAREALLTIARVSGETKVAAVVGLPLEIGGKLYNCAAYVNDGAVLGIVPKTYLPNTNEYYEERWFTPAKSSPVTAIQLGGNTIPFGTDLLFAASNFPGCVLGIEICEDLWAVQPPSGDQALAGATVLINPSASDEVLGKAPYRLSLVQQQSARCLAAYLYAGAGPGESTTDVIFSGHAFISENGKMLAETERFHFSTQMAVADIDVQRMTHERLRNSSFSAALPGRSYRTIQFEMPIPTRSAEQNALIRPDLTPTPFVPADPARRAQHCQEIFHLQSVGLAKRLKHTGVTHITLGLSGGLDSTLGLLVTQQAFEMLSLPLDGIVAITMPGFGTSKRTRTNAELLAQALGITLKEIPISEAVLQHFKDIGHDSNTHDITYENAQARERTQILMDVANQIGGFMVGTGDLSELALGWCTYNADHMSMYHVNAGVPKTLVRYLIEWSAESVYSGPTSAVLQDICATPISPELLPLGENEAILQETEVTIGPYVLHDFFLFYAVRHSFAPRKIYALACQVFQGHHTPSELLRWLRVFYQRFFGAQFKRSAMPDGPKVGSVALSPRGDWRMPSDASSALWLQELDELEKRNR
;
A
#
# COMPACT_ATOMS: atom_id res chain seq x y z
N MET A 1 -21.37 19.34 15.43
CA MET A 1 -21.99 17.99 15.44
C MET A 1 -20.83 17.02 15.46
N SER A 2 -20.67 16.22 16.52
CA SER A 2 -19.56 15.28 16.62
C SER A 2 -19.75 14.19 15.59
N GLN A 3 -18.92 14.16 14.56
CA GLN A 3 -18.79 13.00 13.68
C GLN A 3 -18.46 11.79 14.56
N ASP A 4 -19.16 10.68 14.38
CA ASP A 4 -18.73 9.40 14.94
C ASP A 4 -17.41 9.02 14.28
N ILE A 5 -16.29 9.44 14.87
CA ILE A 5 -14.95 9.04 14.44
C ILE A 5 -14.86 7.53 14.69
N ILE A 6 -14.91 6.75 13.61
CA ILE A 6 -14.70 5.30 13.68
C ILE A 6 -13.31 5.08 14.25
N SER A 7 -13.21 4.39 15.38
CA SER A 7 -11.92 4.16 16.04
C SER A 7 -10.98 3.34 15.15
N LEU A 8 -9.68 3.57 15.30
CA LEU A 8 -8.64 2.85 14.55
C LEU A 8 -8.78 1.33 14.72
N ASP A 9 -9.12 0.88 15.93
CA ASP A 9 -9.27 -0.54 16.26
C ASP A 9 -10.48 -1.16 15.51
N ALA A 10 -11.58 -0.41 15.39
CA ALA A 10 -12.74 -0.82 14.61
C ALA A 10 -12.45 -0.90 13.10
N LEU A 11 -11.47 -0.13 12.63
CA LEU A 11 -10.92 -0.17 11.28
C LEU A 11 -9.81 -1.23 11.10
N GLY A 12 -9.46 -1.96 12.16
CA GLY A 12 -8.45 -3.01 12.12
C GLY A 12 -7.00 -2.50 12.14
N PHE A 13 -6.76 -1.31 12.68
CA PHE A 13 -5.42 -0.76 12.87
C PHE A 13 -4.93 -0.96 14.30
N LEU A 14 -3.78 -1.61 14.45
CA LEU A 14 -3.05 -1.75 15.70
C LEU A 14 -1.98 -0.67 15.78
N ARG A 15 -2.11 0.28 16.72
CA ARG A 15 -1.03 1.24 16.96
C ARG A 15 0.06 0.60 17.81
N ALA A 16 1.26 0.48 17.26
CA ALA A 16 2.40 -0.11 17.95
C ALA A 16 3.56 0.88 18.08
N ALA A 17 4.27 0.74 19.19
CA ALA A 17 5.54 1.40 19.48
C ALA A 17 6.66 0.35 19.47
N VAL A 18 7.76 0.67 18.81
CA VAL A 18 9.00 -0.12 18.87
C VAL A 18 10.07 0.78 19.45
N VAL A 19 10.61 0.38 20.60
CA VAL A 19 11.35 1.26 21.49
C VAL A 19 12.82 0.86 21.51
N ALA A 20 13.71 1.84 21.39
CA ALA A 20 15.10 1.74 21.77
C ALA A 20 15.29 2.55 23.06
N PRO A 21 15.17 1.94 24.25
CA PRO A 21 15.21 2.66 25.51
C PRO A 21 16.64 3.10 25.84
N GLU A 22 16.74 4.18 26.61
CA GLU A 22 17.95 4.44 27.38
C GLU A 22 18.16 3.29 28.37
N LEU A 23 19.41 2.82 28.49
CA LEU A 23 19.75 1.60 29.21
C LEU A 23 21.08 1.76 29.94
N GLN A 24 21.20 1.10 31.09
CA GLN A 24 22.43 0.92 31.84
C GLN A 24 22.65 -0.57 32.11
N VAL A 25 23.78 -1.09 31.65
CA VAL A 25 24.15 -2.51 31.80
C VAL A 25 24.16 -2.91 33.28
N ALA A 26 23.45 -3.99 33.61
CA ALA A 26 23.21 -4.55 34.95
C ALA A 26 22.46 -3.65 35.95
N ASN A 27 22.04 -2.43 35.59
CA ASN A 27 21.21 -1.58 36.46
C ASN A 27 19.71 -1.82 36.20
N VAL A 28 19.21 -2.94 36.71
CA VAL A 28 17.82 -3.39 36.50
C VAL A 28 16.80 -2.36 36.97
N GLN A 29 17.06 -1.65 38.07
CA GLN A 29 16.15 -0.63 38.58
C GLN A 29 16.01 0.54 37.60
N TYR A 30 17.13 1.04 37.08
CA TYR A 30 17.14 2.12 36.09
C TYR A 30 16.43 1.68 34.80
N ASN A 31 16.77 0.51 34.27
CA ASN A 31 16.17 -0.01 33.04
C ASN A 31 14.65 -0.22 33.18
N THR A 32 14.20 -0.71 34.34
CA THR A 32 12.77 -0.84 34.65
C THR A 32 12.05 0.51 34.64
N GLN A 33 12.68 1.56 35.17
CA GLN A 33 12.12 2.92 35.15
C GLN A 33 12.07 3.49 33.73
N ALA A 34 13.11 3.27 32.92
CA ALA A 34 13.16 3.70 31.52
C ALA A 34 12.06 3.00 30.68
N ILE A 35 11.90 1.68 30.84
CA ILE A 35 10.81 0.91 30.22
C ILE A 35 9.44 1.45 30.66
N GLY A 36 9.25 1.70 31.96
CA GLY A 36 8.00 2.25 32.48
C GLY A 36 7.70 3.66 31.98
N ALA A 37 8.72 4.50 31.80
CA ALA A 37 8.57 5.83 31.19
C ALA A 37 8.19 5.73 29.71
N ALA A 38 8.83 4.84 28.96
CA ALA A 38 8.50 4.58 27.56
C ALA A 38 7.07 4.04 27.38
N LEU A 39 6.59 3.18 28.29
CA LEU A 39 5.19 2.72 28.27
C LEU A 39 4.19 3.86 28.48
N LYS A 40 4.53 4.83 29.33
CA LYS A 40 3.71 6.03 29.53
C LYS A 40 3.71 6.94 28.29
N ASP A 41 4.85 7.12 27.63
CA ASP A 41 4.92 7.86 26.36
C ASP A 41 4.15 7.14 25.25
N ALA A 42 4.29 5.82 25.13
CA ALA A 42 3.52 5.03 24.18
C ALA A 42 2.00 5.16 24.42
N ALA A 43 1.56 5.13 25.68
CA ALA A 43 0.16 5.37 26.04
C ALA A 43 -0.30 6.78 25.65
N ALA A 44 0.53 7.80 25.90
CA ALA A 44 0.26 9.19 25.50
C ALA A 44 0.16 9.36 23.97
N ARG A 45 0.76 8.46 23.19
CA ARG A 45 0.64 8.42 21.71
C ARG A 45 -0.51 7.53 21.22
N GLY A 46 -1.27 6.93 22.14
CA GLY A 46 -2.40 6.05 21.83
C GLY A 46 -2.00 4.66 21.33
N CYS A 47 -0.78 4.22 21.65
CA CYS A 47 -0.29 2.88 21.33
C CYS A 47 -0.98 1.82 22.19
N GLN A 48 -1.11 0.61 21.63
CA GLN A 48 -1.69 -0.56 22.29
C GLN A 48 -0.62 -1.59 22.65
N LEU A 49 0.48 -1.59 21.90
CA LEU A 49 1.61 -2.51 22.03
C LEU A 49 2.91 -1.73 22.03
N ALA A 50 3.83 -2.07 22.94
CA ALA A 50 5.20 -1.58 22.97
C ALA A 50 6.21 -2.74 22.95
N VAL A 51 7.18 -2.71 22.04
CA VAL A 51 8.22 -3.75 21.92
C VAL A 51 9.56 -3.16 22.34
N PHE A 52 10.26 -3.87 23.23
CA PHE A 52 11.57 -3.50 23.74
C PHE A 52 12.65 -4.48 23.25
N PRO A 53 13.93 -4.09 23.32
CA PRO A 53 15.03 -4.93 22.85
C PRO A 53 15.21 -6.23 23.63
N GLU A 54 16.04 -7.10 23.06
CA GLU A 54 16.53 -8.30 23.71
C GLU A 54 17.23 -7.96 25.03
N LEU A 55 16.94 -8.74 26.08
CA LEU A 55 17.49 -8.55 27.44
C LEU A 55 17.36 -7.12 27.99
N SER A 56 16.37 -6.34 27.54
CA SER A 56 16.18 -4.93 27.89
C SER A 56 16.10 -4.64 29.40
N ILE A 57 15.71 -5.60 30.23
CA ILE A 57 15.67 -5.44 31.69
C ILE A 57 17.08 -5.36 32.29
N THR A 58 18.04 -6.14 31.77
CA THR A 58 19.39 -6.23 32.32
C THR A 58 20.43 -5.48 31.48
N GLY A 59 20.19 -5.33 30.19
CA GLY A 59 21.24 -5.13 29.19
C GLY A 59 21.70 -6.48 28.66
N TYR A 60 21.93 -6.53 27.35
CA TYR A 60 22.41 -7.70 26.63
C TYR A 60 23.88 -8.02 26.94
N THR A 61 24.69 -6.98 27.17
CA THR A 61 26.15 -7.12 27.35
C THR A 61 26.59 -7.43 28.78
N CYS A 62 25.71 -7.98 29.64
CA CYS A 62 26.07 -8.34 31.02
C CYS A 62 27.10 -9.49 31.12
N ALA A 63 27.24 -10.30 30.07
CA ALA A 63 28.18 -11.43 30.02
C ALA A 63 28.08 -12.35 31.26
N ASP A 64 29.20 -12.69 31.91
CA ASP A 64 29.21 -13.58 33.08
C ASP A 64 28.40 -13.06 34.28
N LEU A 65 27.99 -11.78 34.31
CA LEU A 65 27.06 -11.27 35.31
C LEU A 65 25.68 -11.95 35.23
N PHE A 66 25.33 -12.54 34.08
CA PHE A 66 24.12 -13.35 33.94
C PHE A 66 24.06 -14.53 34.91
N TYR A 67 25.20 -15.02 35.41
CA TYR A 67 25.25 -16.06 36.44
C TYR A 67 25.02 -15.56 37.86
N GLN A 68 25.03 -14.25 38.09
CA GLN A 68 24.87 -13.68 39.42
C GLN A 68 23.40 -13.76 39.85
N ALA A 69 23.13 -14.47 40.95
CA ALA A 69 21.79 -14.64 41.51
C ALA A 69 21.09 -13.29 41.79
N ALA A 70 21.86 -12.26 42.18
CA ALA A 70 21.33 -10.91 42.39
C ALA A 70 20.72 -10.31 41.11
N LEU A 71 21.40 -10.44 39.96
CA LEU A 71 20.90 -9.95 38.67
C LEU A 71 19.66 -10.73 38.25
N GLN A 72 19.69 -12.06 38.37
CA GLN A 72 18.57 -12.95 38.02
C GLN A 72 17.32 -12.65 38.87
N GLN A 73 17.49 -12.46 40.17
CA GLN A 73 16.38 -12.16 41.09
C GLN A 73 15.78 -10.78 40.79
N GLN A 74 16.61 -9.76 40.60
CA GLN A 74 16.12 -8.43 40.24
C GLN A 74 15.41 -8.42 38.89
N ALA A 75 15.90 -9.16 37.90
CA ALA A 75 15.25 -9.26 36.60
C ALA A 75 13.83 -9.86 36.68
N ARG A 76 13.63 -10.88 37.54
CA ARG A 76 12.32 -11.47 37.81
C ARG A 76 11.35 -10.47 38.47
N GLU A 77 11.82 -9.71 39.45
CA GLU A 77 11.02 -8.69 40.15
C GLU A 77 10.69 -7.50 39.23
N ALA A 78 11.64 -7.09 38.39
CA ALA A 78 11.45 -6.07 37.38
C ALA A 78 10.37 -6.44 36.37
N LEU A 79 10.35 -7.70 35.91
CA LEU A 79 9.31 -8.17 34.99
C LEU A 79 7.90 -8.01 35.59
N LEU A 80 7.71 -8.38 36.86
CA LEU A 80 6.43 -8.20 37.57
C LEU A 80 6.08 -6.71 37.72
N THR A 81 7.08 -5.86 37.94
CA THR A 81 6.91 -4.40 38.01
C THR A 81 6.46 -3.83 36.66
N ILE A 82 7.09 -4.25 35.57
CA ILE A 82 6.74 -3.84 34.20
C ILE A 82 5.34 -4.33 33.83
N ALA A 83 4.97 -5.56 34.20
CA ALA A 83 3.61 -6.07 34.00
C ALA A 83 2.57 -5.16 34.67
N ARG A 84 2.80 -4.76 35.93
CA ARG A 84 1.94 -3.79 36.64
C ARG A 84 1.85 -2.45 35.91
N VAL A 85 2.98 -1.89 35.48
CA VAL A 85 2.99 -0.62 34.71
C VAL A 85 2.21 -0.76 33.41
N SER A 86 2.35 -1.88 32.70
CA SER A 86 1.56 -2.19 31.49
C SER A 86 0.04 -2.18 31.75
N GLY A 87 -0.40 -2.68 32.92
CA GLY A 87 -1.80 -2.59 33.35
C GLY A 87 -2.26 -1.17 33.69
N GLU A 88 -1.39 -0.36 34.31
CA GLU A 88 -1.65 1.04 34.65
C GLU A 88 -1.74 1.93 33.40
N THR A 89 -0.83 1.73 32.44
CA THR A 89 -0.79 2.52 31.19
C THR A 89 -1.76 2.00 30.14
N LYS A 90 -2.31 0.79 30.32
CA LYS A 90 -3.13 0.08 29.32
C LYS A 90 -2.39 -0.06 27.98
N VAL A 91 -1.13 -0.49 28.05
CA VAL A 91 -0.28 -0.78 26.88
C VAL A 91 0.34 -2.16 27.10
N ALA A 92 0.04 -3.12 26.22
CA ALA A 92 0.70 -4.42 26.23
C ALA A 92 2.18 -4.26 25.87
N ALA A 93 3.05 -5.13 26.37
CA ALA A 93 4.48 -5.01 26.10
C ALA A 93 5.18 -6.35 25.89
N VAL A 94 6.24 -6.32 25.08
CA VAL A 94 7.23 -7.41 24.97
C VAL A 94 8.56 -6.90 25.50
N VAL A 95 9.08 -7.53 26.55
CA VAL A 95 10.35 -7.13 27.21
C VAL A 95 11.31 -8.30 27.33
N GLY A 96 12.60 -8.03 27.16
CA GLY A 96 13.66 -9.04 27.22
C GLY A 96 14.25 -9.21 28.62
N LEU A 97 14.50 -10.45 29.04
CA LEU A 97 15.16 -10.76 30.31
C LEU A 97 15.89 -12.12 30.31
N PRO A 98 16.92 -12.29 31.15
CA PRO A 98 17.47 -13.61 31.44
C PRO A 98 16.59 -14.31 32.49
N LEU A 99 16.33 -15.61 32.30
CA LEU A 99 15.52 -16.38 33.23
C LEU A 99 16.11 -17.75 33.52
N GLU A 100 16.41 -18.01 34.78
CA GLU A 100 16.85 -19.33 35.25
C GLU A 100 15.64 -20.22 35.53
N ILE A 101 15.66 -21.45 35.00
CA ILE A 101 14.65 -22.48 35.22
C ILE A 101 15.34 -23.83 35.37
N GLY A 102 15.28 -24.41 36.57
CA GLY A 102 15.77 -25.75 36.83
C GLY A 102 17.29 -25.90 36.62
N GLY A 103 18.06 -24.89 36.98
CA GLY A 103 19.52 -24.82 36.84
C GLY A 103 20.00 -24.42 35.44
N LYS A 104 19.10 -24.05 34.53
CA LYS A 104 19.43 -23.60 33.16
C LYS A 104 18.99 -22.17 32.96
N LEU A 105 19.84 -21.35 32.35
CA LEU A 105 19.53 -19.97 32.05
C LEU A 105 19.06 -19.82 30.60
N TYR A 106 18.01 -19.04 30.37
CA TYR A 106 17.44 -18.79 29.05
C TYR A 106 17.41 -17.29 28.76
N ASN A 107 17.68 -16.93 27.51
CA ASN A 107 17.43 -15.61 26.96
C ASN A 107 15.97 -15.55 26.50
N CYS A 108 15.17 -14.70 27.11
CA CYS A 108 13.71 -14.75 26.99
C CYS A 108 13.11 -13.40 26.61
N ALA A 109 12.01 -13.46 25.85
CA ALA A 109 11.07 -12.38 25.65
C ALA A 109 9.77 -12.70 26.39
N ALA A 110 9.35 -11.83 27.30
CA ALA A 110 8.11 -11.97 28.05
C ALA A 110 7.03 -11.06 27.44
N TYR A 111 5.86 -11.63 27.15
CA TYR A 111 4.68 -10.86 26.80
C TYR A 111 3.89 -10.51 28.06
N VAL A 112 3.70 -9.22 28.30
CA VAL A 112 2.93 -8.69 29.43
C VAL A 112 1.73 -7.90 28.92
N ASN A 113 0.60 -8.05 29.60
CA ASN A 113 -0.61 -7.31 29.31
C ASN A 113 -1.49 -7.24 30.57
N ASP A 114 -2.16 -6.11 30.75
CA ASP A 114 -3.13 -5.85 31.82
C ASP A 114 -2.66 -6.28 33.23
N GLY A 115 -1.43 -5.93 33.60
CA GLY A 115 -0.91 -6.25 34.94
C GLY A 115 -0.26 -7.64 35.06
N ALA A 116 -0.32 -8.49 34.04
CA ALA A 116 0.10 -9.88 34.10
C ALA A 116 1.14 -10.24 33.04
N VAL A 117 1.97 -11.26 33.35
CA VAL A 117 2.81 -11.96 32.36
C VAL A 117 1.96 -13.06 31.73
N LEU A 118 1.77 -13.04 30.42
CA LEU A 118 0.89 -13.99 29.72
C LEU A 118 1.65 -15.15 29.07
N GLY A 119 2.94 -14.97 28.80
CA GLY A 119 3.79 -16.02 28.26
C GLY A 119 5.23 -15.57 28.10
N ILE A 120 6.14 -16.53 28.06
CA ILE A 120 7.59 -16.30 27.95
C ILE A 120 8.14 -17.17 26.83
N VAL A 121 8.77 -16.52 25.86
CA VAL A 121 9.35 -17.16 24.68
C VAL A 121 10.88 -17.15 24.82
N PRO A 122 11.54 -18.31 24.98
CA PRO A 122 13.00 -18.38 24.96
C PRO A 122 13.55 -18.34 23.53
N LYS A 123 14.77 -17.81 23.37
CA LYS A 123 15.49 -17.71 22.10
C LYS A 123 15.82 -19.10 21.52
N THR A 124 15.61 -19.29 20.23
CA THR A 124 15.77 -20.61 19.58
C THR A 124 17.21 -20.85 19.15
N TYR A 125 17.77 -19.88 18.43
CA TYR A 125 19.12 -19.92 17.89
C TYR A 125 20.02 -19.00 18.72
N LEU A 126 21.02 -19.57 19.38
CA LEU A 126 22.01 -18.82 20.15
C LEU A 126 23.28 -18.66 19.31
N PRO A 127 23.62 -17.44 18.86
CA PRO A 127 24.86 -17.22 18.14
C PRO A 127 26.06 -17.43 19.08
N ASN A 128 27.03 -18.24 18.63
CA ASN A 128 28.25 -18.55 19.38
C ASN A 128 29.50 -18.48 18.47
N THR A 129 29.51 -17.47 17.60
CA THR A 129 30.55 -17.20 16.61
C THR A 129 30.93 -15.72 16.63
N ASN A 130 32.21 -15.43 16.37
CA ASN A 130 32.77 -14.08 16.32
C ASN A 130 32.55 -13.29 17.63
N GLU A 131 31.80 -12.19 17.60
CA GLU A 131 31.47 -11.33 18.74
C GLU A 131 30.41 -11.92 19.68
N TYR A 132 29.71 -12.99 19.26
CA TYR A 132 28.64 -13.62 20.02
C TYR A 132 29.13 -14.87 20.77
N TYR A 133 28.80 -14.95 22.06
CA TYR A 133 29.16 -16.06 22.97
C TYR A 133 27.94 -16.58 23.74
N GLU A 134 26.73 -16.51 23.19
CA GLU A 134 25.50 -16.73 23.97
C GLU A 134 25.40 -18.14 24.56
N GLU A 135 25.90 -19.17 23.89
CA GLU A 135 25.90 -20.55 24.43
C GLU A 135 26.79 -20.70 25.66
N ARG A 136 27.69 -19.74 25.94
CA ARG A 136 28.43 -19.69 27.21
C ARG A 136 27.50 -19.49 28.40
N TRP A 137 26.43 -18.71 28.25
CA TRP A 137 25.55 -18.30 29.36
C TRP A 137 24.16 -18.92 29.28
N PHE A 138 23.62 -19.05 28.07
CA PHE A 138 22.24 -19.41 27.82
C PHE A 138 22.10 -20.81 27.22
N THR A 139 20.97 -21.43 27.51
CA THR A 139 20.52 -22.70 26.93
C THR A 139 19.54 -22.41 25.79
N PRO A 140 19.68 -23.05 24.61
CA PRO A 140 18.74 -22.83 23.51
C PRO A 140 17.35 -23.39 23.85
N ALA A 141 16.29 -22.74 23.36
CA ALA A 141 14.90 -23.11 23.65
C ALA A 141 14.58 -24.60 23.48
N LYS A 142 15.10 -25.22 22.41
CA LYS A 142 14.90 -26.65 22.07
C LYS A 142 15.35 -27.62 23.17
N SER A 143 16.23 -27.18 24.07
CA SER A 143 16.78 -27.98 25.17
C SER A 143 16.01 -27.81 26.49
N SER A 144 14.91 -27.04 26.46
CA SER A 144 14.00 -26.88 27.61
C SER A 144 12.94 -27.98 27.63
N PRO A 145 12.82 -28.76 28.72
CA PRO A 145 11.74 -29.73 28.88
C PRO A 145 10.45 -29.12 29.46
N VAL A 146 10.47 -27.83 29.85
CA VAL A 146 9.34 -27.20 30.53
C VAL A 146 8.42 -26.49 29.53
N THR A 147 7.12 -26.58 29.76
CA THR A 147 6.09 -25.89 28.95
C THR A 147 5.42 -24.74 29.72
N ALA A 148 5.71 -24.61 31.02
CA ALA A 148 5.24 -23.55 31.89
C ALA A 148 6.17 -23.38 33.11
N ILE A 149 6.12 -22.22 33.76
CA ILE A 149 6.89 -21.89 34.97
C ILE A 149 6.00 -21.26 36.05
N GLN A 150 6.48 -21.23 37.29
CA GLN A 150 5.86 -20.43 38.37
C GLN A 150 6.56 -19.08 38.46
N LEU A 151 5.80 -17.98 38.32
CA LEU A 151 6.31 -16.62 38.45
C LEU A 151 5.22 -15.72 39.04
N GLY A 152 5.55 -14.95 40.09
CA GLY A 152 4.58 -14.04 40.72
C GLY A 152 3.32 -14.72 41.27
N GLY A 153 3.42 -16.00 41.67
CA GLY A 153 2.29 -16.80 42.14
C GLY A 153 1.40 -17.40 41.03
N ASN A 154 1.74 -17.18 39.76
CA ASN A 154 0.99 -17.65 38.61
C ASN A 154 1.76 -18.69 37.80
N THR A 155 1.02 -19.59 37.13
CA THR A 155 1.59 -20.52 36.15
C THR A 155 1.64 -19.85 34.79
N ILE A 156 2.84 -19.58 34.29
CA ILE A 156 3.07 -18.84 33.04
C ILE A 156 3.48 -19.80 31.93
N PRO A 157 2.81 -19.81 30.76
CA PRO A 157 3.25 -20.57 29.60
C PRO A 157 4.67 -20.20 29.18
N PHE A 158 5.48 -21.22 28.89
CA PHE A 158 6.87 -21.08 28.46
C PHE A 158 7.11 -21.93 27.21
N GLY A 159 7.70 -21.35 26.16
CA GLY A 159 8.07 -22.10 24.96
C GLY A 159 8.06 -21.27 23.68
N THR A 160 8.62 -21.83 22.62
CA THR A 160 8.66 -21.20 21.27
C THR A 160 7.41 -21.50 20.45
N ASP A 161 6.52 -22.33 20.96
CA ASP A 161 5.24 -22.74 20.38
C ASP A 161 4.08 -21.86 20.86
N LEU A 162 4.35 -20.66 21.37
CA LEU A 162 3.33 -19.73 21.85
C LEU A 162 2.92 -18.74 20.74
N LEU A 163 1.62 -18.55 20.59
CA LEU A 163 1.01 -17.41 19.90
C LEU A 163 0.10 -16.67 20.87
N PHE A 164 -0.07 -15.37 20.68
CA PHE A 164 -0.97 -14.55 21.50
C PHE A 164 -2.07 -13.98 20.62
N ALA A 165 -3.32 -14.38 20.82
CA ALA A 165 -4.44 -13.92 20.01
C ALA A 165 -5.35 -12.97 20.79
N ALA A 166 -5.60 -11.79 20.23
CA ALA A 166 -6.47 -10.80 20.82
C ALA A 166 -7.95 -11.15 20.54
N SER A 167 -8.71 -11.52 21.57
CA SER A 167 -10.11 -11.93 21.44
C SER A 167 -11.04 -10.79 21.01
N ASN A 168 -10.71 -9.56 21.42
CA ASN A 168 -11.43 -8.33 21.08
C ASN A 168 -10.90 -7.62 19.83
N PHE A 169 -9.85 -8.15 19.18
CA PHE A 169 -9.25 -7.57 17.99
C PHE A 169 -9.05 -8.65 16.92
N PRO A 170 -10.09 -8.95 16.12
CA PRO A 170 -10.05 -10.01 15.12
C PRO A 170 -8.87 -9.89 14.15
N GLY A 171 -8.16 -11.00 13.95
CA GLY A 171 -6.98 -11.06 13.08
C GLY A 171 -5.70 -10.52 13.71
N CYS A 172 -5.71 -9.97 14.92
CA CYS A 172 -4.50 -9.58 15.64
C CYS A 172 -3.95 -10.79 16.43
N VAL A 173 -2.90 -11.42 15.89
CA VAL A 173 -2.21 -12.54 16.50
C VAL A 173 -0.72 -12.27 16.52
N LEU A 174 -0.11 -12.28 17.70
CA LEU A 174 1.28 -11.98 17.92
C LEU A 174 2.12 -13.26 17.90
N GLY A 175 3.22 -13.24 17.14
CA GLY A 175 4.31 -14.21 17.19
C GLY A 175 5.59 -13.51 17.66
N ILE A 176 6.37 -14.18 18.50
CA ILE A 176 7.60 -13.61 19.07
C ILE A 176 8.78 -14.52 18.73
N GLU A 177 9.85 -13.94 18.20
CA GLU A 177 11.17 -14.57 18.05
C GLU A 177 12.24 -13.59 18.52
N ILE A 178 13.49 -14.01 18.71
CA ILE A 178 14.52 -13.15 19.34
C ILE A 178 15.78 -13.10 18.49
N CYS A 179 16.18 -11.88 18.10
CA CYS A 179 17.41 -11.58 17.37
C CYS A 179 17.74 -12.63 16.30
N GLU A 180 18.84 -13.38 16.49
CA GLU A 180 19.40 -14.42 15.60
C GLU A 180 18.36 -15.39 15.02
N ASP A 181 17.23 -15.58 15.70
CA ASP A 181 16.09 -16.32 15.16
C ASP A 181 15.68 -15.86 13.75
N LEU A 182 15.72 -14.55 13.46
CA LEU A 182 15.46 -14.00 12.11
C LEU A 182 16.57 -14.32 11.09
N TRP A 183 17.81 -14.47 11.53
CA TRP A 183 18.97 -14.73 10.68
C TRP A 183 19.08 -16.20 10.28
N ALA A 184 18.40 -17.09 11.00
CA ALA A 184 18.32 -18.49 10.65
C ALA A 184 17.70 -18.69 9.26
N VAL A 185 18.14 -19.74 8.55
CA VAL A 185 17.56 -20.13 7.25
C VAL A 185 16.06 -20.41 7.34
N GLN A 186 15.63 -20.96 8.47
CA GLN A 186 14.24 -21.25 8.79
C GLN A 186 13.85 -20.49 10.06
N PRO A 187 13.54 -19.20 9.95
CA PRO A 187 13.21 -18.39 11.12
C PRO A 187 11.87 -18.85 11.72
N PRO A 188 11.75 -18.91 13.07
CA PRO A 188 10.50 -19.26 13.76
C PRO A 188 9.27 -18.48 13.26
N SER A 189 9.46 -17.22 12.86
CA SER A 189 8.42 -16.34 12.35
C SER A 189 7.70 -16.85 11.10
N GLY A 190 8.36 -17.69 10.28
CA GLY A 190 7.72 -18.35 9.14
C GLY A 190 6.61 -19.30 9.57
N ASP A 191 6.93 -20.22 10.49
CA ASP A 191 5.96 -21.16 11.06
C ASP A 191 4.92 -20.44 11.92
N GLN A 192 5.30 -19.40 12.66
CA GLN A 192 4.35 -18.59 13.43
C GLN A 192 3.31 -17.94 12.51
N ALA A 193 3.74 -17.40 11.36
CA ALA A 193 2.83 -16.79 10.39
C ALA A 193 1.84 -17.81 9.82
N LEU A 194 2.33 -19.00 9.42
CA LEU A 194 1.49 -20.11 8.96
C LEU A 194 0.53 -20.62 10.05
N ALA A 195 0.94 -20.56 11.31
CA ALA A 195 0.09 -20.87 12.47
C ALA A 195 -0.89 -19.75 12.84
N GLY A 196 -0.84 -18.60 12.15
CA GLY A 196 -1.83 -17.53 12.26
C GLY A 196 -1.30 -16.18 12.73
N ALA A 197 -0.03 -16.06 13.15
CA ALA A 197 0.54 -14.79 13.60
C ALA A 197 0.51 -13.75 12.47
N THR A 198 -0.14 -12.61 12.69
CA THR A 198 -0.21 -11.46 11.74
C THR A 198 0.73 -10.34 12.14
N VAL A 199 1.23 -10.35 13.38
CA VAL A 199 2.22 -9.41 13.90
C VAL A 199 3.38 -10.20 14.48
N LEU A 200 4.54 -10.11 13.84
CA LEU A 200 5.77 -10.75 14.27
C LEU A 200 6.62 -9.74 15.04
N ILE A 201 7.18 -10.17 16.15
CA ILE A 201 7.90 -9.31 17.09
C ILE A 201 9.29 -9.89 17.29
N ASN A 202 10.30 -9.03 17.15
CA ASN A 202 11.70 -9.39 17.31
C ASN A 202 12.42 -8.39 18.23
N PRO A 203 12.51 -8.70 19.53
CA PRO A 203 13.48 -8.09 20.44
C PRO A 203 14.89 -8.49 19.98
N SER A 204 15.78 -7.52 19.83
CA SER A 204 17.09 -7.73 19.23
C SER A 204 18.21 -6.99 19.97
N ALA A 205 19.36 -7.62 20.10
CA ALA A 205 20.63 -7.00 20.44
C ALA A 205 21.64 -7.28 19.32
N SER A 206 21.32 -6.84 18.11
CA SER A 206 22.25 -6.83 16.99
C SER A 206 23.20 -5.64 17.12
N ASP A 207 24.48 -5.91 17.31
CA ASP A 207 25.55 -4.92 17.23
C ASP A 207 25.59 -4.24 15.85
N GLU A 208 26.34 -3.15 15.76
CA GLU A 208 26.56 -2.35 14.56
C GLU A 208 27.96 -2.52 13.98
N VAL A 209 27.98 -2.82 12.69
CA VAL A 209 29.16 -2.71 11.83
C VAL A 209 28.79 -1.97 10.54
N LEU A 210 29.78 -1.43 9.84
CA LEU A 210 29.57 -0.73 8.57
C LEU A 210 28.80 -1.62 7.58
N GLY A 211 27.71 -1.10 7.02
CA GLY A 211 26.87 -1.81 6.05
C GLY A 211 25.79 -2.74 6.63
N LYS A 212 25.78 -3.00 7.95
CA LYS A 212 24.80 -3.92 8.56
C LYS A 212 23.37 -3.37 8.58
N ALA A 213 23.20 -2.04 8.68
CA ALA A 213 21.87 -1.45 8.75
C ALA A 213 21.01 -1.68 7.49
N PRO A 214 21.47 -1.41 6.26
CA PRO A 214 20.74 -1.79 5.04
C PRO A 214 20.45 -3.29 4.94
N TYR A 215 21.41 -4.13 5.34
CA TYR A 215 21.23 -5.59 5.33
C TYR A 215 20.10 -6.04 6.28
N ARG A 216 20.12 -5.55 7.52
CA ARG A 216 19.08 -5.82 8.53
C ARG A 216 17.71 -5.31 8.10
N LEU A 217 17.63 -4.10 7.52
CA LEU A 217 16.39 -3.56 6.95
C LEU A 217 15.83 -4.50 5.88
N SER A 218 16.69 -4.95 4.96
CA SER A 218 16.33 -5.89 3.89
C SER A 218 15.80 -7.21 4.47
N LEU A 219 16.48 -7.81 5.46
CA LEU A 219 16.02 -9.05 6.09
C LEU A 219 14.61 -8.91 6.70
N VAL A 220 14.39 -7.87 7.50
CA VAL A 220 13.10 -7.65 8.15
C VAL A 220 11.99 -7.36 7.14
N GLN A 221 12.26 -6.53 6.12
CA GLN A 221 11.29 -6.23 5.06
C GLN A 221 10.95 -7.49 4.25
N GLN A 222 11.95 -8.28 3.87
CA GLN A 222 11.71 -9.53 3.14
C GLN A 222 10.94 -10.53 4.00
N GLN A 223 11.24 -10.63 5.29
CA GLN A 223 10.54 -11.53 6.18
C GLN A 223 9.08 -11.09 6.41
N SER A 224 8.83 -9.79 6.60
CA SER A 224 7.46 -9.25 6.70
C SER A 224 6.65 -9.48 5.43
N ALA A 225 7.27 -9.35 4.24
CA ALA A 225 6.66 -9.65 2.95
C ALA A 225 6.34 -11.13 2.79
N ARG A 226 7.32 -12.02 3.05
CA ARG A 226 7.15 -13.47 2.90
C ARG A 226 6.09 -14.03 3.84
N CYS A 227 6.03 -13.52 5.07
CA CYS A 227 5.06 -13.95 6.08
C CYS A 227 3.68 -13.28 5.93
N LEU A 228 3.52 -12.33 5.00
CA LEU A 228 2.32 -11.51 4.86
C LEU A 228 1.88 -10.96 6.22
N ALA A 229 2.79 -10.27 6.90
CA ALA A 229 2.65 -9.88 8.31
C ALA A 229 3.24 -8.49 8.63
N ALA A 230 2.77 -7.98 9.76
CA ALA A 230 3.45 -7.13 10.72
C ALA A 230 4.87 -7.61 11.06
N TYR A 231 5.92 -6.79 11.06
CA TYR A 231 7.20 -7.14 11.68
C TYR A 231 7.78 -5.95 12.47
N LEU A 232 7.90 -6.12 13.79
CA LEU A 232 8.36 -5.12 14.74
C LEU A 232 9.75 -5.51 15.24
N TYR A 233 10.77 -4.73 14.89
CA TYR A 233 12.16 -4.99 15.23
C TYR A 233 12.67 -3.97 16.25
N ALA A 234 12.98 -4.38 17.48
CA ALA A 234 13.50 -3.51 18.53
C ALA A 234 14.98 -3.78 18.80
N GLY A 235 15.87 -2.93 18.30
CA GLY A 235 17.31 -3.06 18.52
C GLY A 235 17.81 -2.42 19.82
N ALA A 236 18.77 -3.06 20.49
CA ALA A 236 19.50 -2.49 21.63
C ALA A 236 20.20 -1.17 21.26
N GLY A 237 20.30 -0.27 22.23
CA GLY A 237 20.79 1.10 22.06
C GLY A 237 22.24 1.33 22.50
N PRO A 238 22.76 2.56 22.31
CA PRO A 238 24.13 2.94 22.71
C PRO A 238 24.43 2.85 24.22
N GLY A 239 23.44 2.54 25.06
CA GLY A 239 23.63 2.31 26.50
C GLY A 239 24.22 0.94 26.85
N GLU A 240 24.33 0.01 25.90
CA GLU A 240 25.04 -1.25 26.08
C GLU A 240 26.56 -1.04 26.22
N SER A 241 27.27 -2.06 26.74
CA SER A 241 28.71 -1.99 26.94
C SER A 241 29.45 -1.89 25.62
N THR A 242 30.37 -0.93 25.53
CA THR A 242 31.25 -0.73 24.38
C THR A 242 32.61 -1.39 24.56
N THR A 243 32.68 -2.48 25.34
CA THR A 243 33.96 -3.21 25.55
C THR A 243 34.55 -3.65 24.20
N ASP A 244 33.72 -4.17 23.30
CA ASP A 244 34.17 -4.69 22.00
C ASP A 244 33.27 -4.31 20.80
N VAL A 245 31.99 -3.97 21.05
CA VAL A 245 31.00 -3.69 20.00
C VAL A 245 30.11 -2.51 20.39
N ILE A 246 29.36 -1.96 19.43
CA ILE A 246 28.42 -0.87 19.67
C ILE A 246 27.02 -1.22 19.14
N PHE A 247 26.00 -0.56 19.64
CA PHE A 247 24.61 -0.75 19.23
C PHE A 247 23.98 0.59 18.92
N SER A 248 23.15 0.66 17.86
CA SER A 248 22.60 1.96 17.40
C SER A 248 21.21 2.30 17.92
N GLY A 249 20.49 1.37 18.56
CA GLY A 249 19.09 1.59 18.91
C GLY A 249 18.18 1.62 17.69
N HIS A 250 18.53 0.87 16.64
CA HIS A 250 17.71 0.82 15.43
C HIS A 250 16.43 0.02 15.71
N ALA A 251 15.31 0.74 15.80
CA ALA A 251 13.98 0.21 16.04
C ALA A 251 13.06 0.62 14.89
N PHE A 252 12.30 -0.31 14.34
CA PHE A 252 11.46 -0.02 13.17
C PHE A 252 10.31 -1.01 12.99
N ILE A 253 9.31 -0.58 12.21
CA ILE A 253 8.07 -1.31 11.92
C ILE A 253 7.97 -1.50 10.40
N SER A 254 7.96 -2.76 9.97
CA SER A 254 7.69 -3.13 8.57
C SER A 254 6.34 -3.86 8.46
N GLU A 255 5.60 -3.59 7.39
CA GLU A 255 4.34 -4.25 7.07
C GLU A 255 4.37 -4.74 5.62
N ASN A 256 4.32 -6.06 5.44
CA ASN A 256 4.28 -6.73 4.14
C ASN A 256 5.30 -6.15 3.13
N GLY A 257 6.57 -6.11 3.53
CA GLY A 257 7.68 -5.58 2.73
C GLY A 257 7.87 -4.07 2.75
N LYS A 258 6.91 -3.32 3.29
CA LYS A 258 6.97 -1.85 3.35
C LYS A 258 7.48 -1.38 4.71
N MET A 259 8.28 -0.32 4.73
CA MET A 259 8.62 0.37 5.98
C MET A 259 7.51 1.33 6.38
N LEU A 260 7.07 1.30 7.63
CA LEU A 260 6.09 2.25 8.17
C LEU A 260 6.73 3.32 9.06
N ALA A 261 7.70 2.95 9.89
CA ALA A 261 8.41 3.87 10.77
C ALA A 261 9.77 3.29 11.17
N GLU A 262 10.74 4.16 11.41
CA GLU A 262 12.06 3.82 11.96
C GLU A 262 12.54 4.90 12.92
N THR A 263 13.36 4.53 13.90
CA THR A 263 14.02 5.48 14.80
C THR A 263 15.26 6.08 14.17
N GLU A 264 15.64 7.27 14.65
CA GLU A 264 16.98 7.77 14.40
C GLU A 264 18.01 6.91 15.17
N ARG A 265 19.11 6.56 14.51
CA ARG A 265 20.16 5.68 15.03
C ARG A 265 21.20 6.48 15.83
N PHE A 266 21.87 5.79 16.76
CA PHE A 266 22.98 6.29 17.58
C PHE A 266 22.60 7.40 18.57
N HIS A 267 21.36 7.36 19.08
CA HIS A 267 20.89 8.25 20.14
C HIS A 267 20.89 7.55 21.51
N PHE A 268 21.40 8.24 22.54
CA PHE A 268 21.44 7.71 23.91
C PHE A 268 20.08 7.83 24.62
N SER A 269 19.31 8.88 24.31
CA SER A 269 17.96 9.04 24.85
C SER A 269 17.00 8.04 24.21
N THR A 270 15.98 7.65 24.97
CA THR A 270 14.94 6.73 24.49
C THR A 270 14.34 7.21 23.16
N GLN A 271 14.44 6.37 22.14
CA GLN A 271 13.80 6.57 20.83
C GLN A 271 12.62 5.61 20.64
N MET A 272 11.63 6.02 19.84
CA MET A 272 10.44 5.21 19.57
C MET A 272 9.95 5.41 18.15
N ALA A 273 9.86 4.32 17.39
CA ALA A 273 9.14 4.27 16.12
C ALA A 273 7.67 3.92 16.41
N VAL A 274 6.73 4.74 15.92
CA VAL A 274 5.29 4.55 16.11
C VAL A 274 4.61 4.49 14.75
N ALA A 275 3.76 3.48 14.54
CA ALA A 275 2.93 3.38 13.35
C ALA A 275 1.64 2.60 13.61
N ASP A 276 0.66 2.80 12.75
CA ASP A 276 -0.59 2.03 12.73
C ASP A 276 -0.49 0.87 11.73
N ILE A 277 -0.48 -0.35 12.25
CA ILE A 277 -0.39 -1.60 11.48
C ILE A 277 -1.79 -2.06 11.08
N ASP A 278 -2.00 -2.39 9.82
CA ASP A 278 -3.28 -2.86 9.30
C ASP A 278 -3.38 -4.39 9.36
N VAL A 279 -3.86 -4.94 10.47
CA VAL A 279 -3.98 -6.39 10.64
C VAL A 279 -5.07 -7.00 9.75
N GLN A 280 -6.10 -6.21 9.42
CA GLN A 280 -7.13 -6.64 8.47
C GLN A 280 -6.54 -6.79 7.07
N ARG A 281 -5.66 -5.88 6.64
CA ARG A 281 -4.93 -6.00 5.38
C ARG A 281 -4.08 -7.27 5.35
N MET A 282 -3.36 -7.62 6.43
CA MET A 282 -2.57 -8.85 6.47
C MET A 282 -3.44 -10.10 6.27
N THR A 283 -4.60 -10.12 6.94
CA THR A 283 -5.59 -11.20 6.76
C THR A 283 -6.08 -11.26 5.32
N HIS A 284 -6.34 -10.12 4.69
CA HIS A 284 -6.78 -10.06 3.30
C HIS A 284 -5.71 -10.51 2.29
N GLU A 285 -4.46 -10.09 2.45
CA GLU A 285 -3.36 -10.53 1.57
C GLU A 285 -3.18 -12.06 1.64
N ARG A 286 -3.37 -12.68 2.81
CA ARG A 286 -3.35 -14.13 2.98
C ARG A 286 -4.48 -14.84 2.23
N LEU A 287 -5.70 -14.29 2.25
CA LEU A 287 -6.85 -14.87 1.52
C LEU A 287 -6.62 -14.96 0.00
N ARG A 288 -5.81 -14.04 -0.55
CA ARG A 288 -5.51 -13.99 -1.99
C ARG A 288 -4.22 -14.67 -2.38
N ASN A 289 -3.47 -15.21 -1.41
CA ASN A 289 -2.19 -15.86 -1.65
C ASN A 289 -2.34 -17.39 -1.59
N SER A 290 -2.40 -18.04 -2.75
CA SER A 290 -2.60 -19.49 -2.85
C SER A 290 -1.47 -20.29 -2.20
N SER A 291 -0.22 -19.82 -2.32
CA SER A 291 0.93 -20.49 -1.69
C SER A 291 0.88 -20.45 -0.16
N PHE A 292 0.43 -19.35 0.42
CA PHE A 292 0.23 -19.22 1.86
C PHE A 292 -0.93 -20.12 2.31
N SER A 293 -2.06 -20.09 1.58
CA SER A 293 -3.23 -20.93 1.90
C SER A 293 -2.94 -22.44 1.82
N ALA A 294 -1.99 -22.87 1.00
CA ALA A 294 -1.63 -24.28 0.84
C ALA A 294 -0.55 -24.75 1.85
N ALA A 295 0.14 -23.81 2.50
CA ALA A 295 1.20 -24.12 3.45
C ALA A 295 0.65 -24.38 4.86
N LEU A 296 1.35 -25.22 5.62
CA LEU A 296 1.03 -25.55 7.01
C LEU A 296 2.26 -25.30 7.88
N PRO A 297 2.08 -24.90 9.17
CA PRO A 297 3.20 -24.75 10.08
C PRO A 297 3.87 -26.11 10.31
N GLY A 298 5.20 -26.11 10.49
CA GLY A 298 5.98 -27.33 10.77
C GLY A 298 5.71 -27.97 12.13
N ARG A 299 4.93 -27.31 13.01
CA ARG A 299 4.56 -27.79 14.34
C ARG A 299 3.23 -27.22 14.83
N SER A 300 2.72 -27.76 15.93
CA SER A 300 1.56 -27.21 16.65
C SER A 300 1.95 -26.00 17.50
N TYR A 301 1.03 -25.05 17.62
CA TYR A 301 1.17 -23.86 18.47
C TYR A 301 0.06 -23.82 19.53
N ARG A 302 0.42 -23.40 20.74
CA ARG A 302 -0.50 -23.05 21.82
C ARG A 302 -0.88 -21.57 21.69
N THR A 303 -2.16 -21.31 21.48
CA THR A 303 -2.68 -19.94 21.39
C THR A 303 -3.17 -19.46 22.75
N ILE A 304 -2.50 -18.46 23.30
CA ILE A 304 -2.89 -17.76 24.52
C ILE A 304 -3.86 -16.63 24.13
N GLN A 305 -5.08 -16.68 24.66
CA GLN A 305 -6.09 -15.65 24.43
C GLN A 305 -5.86 -14.48 25.40
N PHE A 306 -6.03 -13.25 24.90
CA PHE A 306 -5.98 -12.04 25.72
C PHE A 306 -6.88 -10.95 25.13
N GLU A 307 -7.13 -9.89 25.89
CA GLU A 307 -7.78 -8.68 25.37
C GLU A 307 -6.72 -7.61 25.07
N MET A 308 -6.64 -7.17 23.82
CA MET A 308 -5.79 -6.06 23.43
C MET A 308 -6.30 -4.78 24.10
N PRO A 309 -5.43 -3.98 24.74
CA PRO A 309 -5.85 -2.70 25.28
C PRO A 309 -6.45 -1.80 24.18
N ILE A 310 -7.60 -1.21 24.47
CA ILE A 310 -8.26 -0.23 23.58
C ILE A 310 -8.16 1.14 24.28
N PRO A 311 -7.25 2.02 23.85
CA PRO A 311 -7.07 3.32 24.50
C PRO A 311 -8.26 4.23 24.21
N THR A 312 -8.61 5.07 25.19
CA THR A 312 -9.48 6.22 24.93
C THR A 312 -8.63 7.28 24.22
N ARG A 313 -8.83 7.45 22.91
CA ARG A 313 -8.05 8.38 22.09
C ARG A 313 -8.76 9.73 21.98
N SER A 314 -8.00 10.83 22.06
CA SER A 314 -8.44 12.14 21.60
C SER A 314 -8.65 12.14 20.07
N ALA A 315 -9.31 13.16 19.53
CA ALA A 315 -9.46 13.31 18.09
C ALA A 315 -8.09 13.35 17.36
N GLU A 316 -7.10 14.03 17.93
CA GLU A 316 -5.73 14.10 17.40
C GLU A 316 -5.04 12.73 17.43
N GLN A 317 -5.20 11.97 18.52
CA GLN A 317 -4.64 10.63 18.66
C GLN A 317 -5.33 9.62 17.72
N ASN A 318 -6.55 9.88 17.25
CA ASN A 318 -7.24 9.03 16.28
C ASN A 318 -6.75 9.22 14.83
N ALA A 319 -5.91 10.22 14.53
CA ALA A 319 -5.33 10.34 13.20
C ALA A 319 -4.33 9.19 12.95
N LEU A 320 -4.46 8.48 11.82
CA LEU A 320 -3.52 7.43 11.43
C LEU A 320 -2.09 7.95 11.27
N ILE A 321 -1.13 7.22 11.82
CA ILE A 321 0.31 7.40 11.69
C ILE A 321 0.79 6.39 10.65
N ARG A 322 0.70 6.78 9.38
CA ARG A 322 1.06 5.94 8.23
C ARG A 322 1.67 6.79 7.11
N PRO A 323 2.93 6.57 6.71
CA PRO A 323 3.56 7.35 5.63
C PRO A 323 3.00 6.99 4.25
N ASP A 324 2.28 5.88 4.13
CA ASP A 324 1.72 5.40 2.87
C ASP A 324 0.29 5.83 2.60
N LEU A 325 -0.36 6.47 3.57
CA LEU A 325 -1.71 6.96 3.42
C LEU A 325 -1.67 8.34 2.74
N THR A 326 -1.80 8.37 1.41
CA THR A 326 -1.74 9.59 0.59
C THR A 326 -3.01 9.76 -0.26
N PRO A 327 -3.32 10.99 -0.74
CA PRO A 327 -4.41 11.22 -1.69
C PRO A 327 -4.26 10.45 -3.00
N THR A 328 -3.03 10.10 -3.39
CA THR A 328 -2.69 9.46 -4.66
C THR A 328 -1.97 8.12 -4.41
N PRO A 329 -2.66 7.07 -3.95
CA PRO A 329 -2.02 5.82 -3.51
C PRO A 329 -1.32 5.04 -4.64
N PHE A 330 -1.60 5.36 -5.90
CA PHE A 330 -0.89 4.82 -7.06
C PHE A 330 0.45 5.53 -7.36
N VAL A 331 0.75 6.63 -6.67
CA VAL A 331 1.87 7.52 -6.99
C VAL A 331 2.83 7.59 -5.80
N PRO A 332 4.10 7.20 -5.97
CA PRO A 332 5.08 7.32 -4.90
C PRO A 332 5.29 8.78 -4.46
N ALA A 333 5.26 9.01 -3.15
CA ALA A 333 5.51 10.34 -2.58
C ALA A 333 6.95 10.81 -2.81
N ASP A 334 7.94 9.92 -2.66
CA ASP A 334 9.36 10.21 -2.90
C ASP A 334 9.63 10.52 -4.39
N PRO A 335 10.14 11.73 -4.74
CA PRO A 335 10.40 12.11 -6.12
C PRO A 335 11.36 11.18 -6.87
N ALA A 336 12.40 10.66 -6.19
CA ALA A 336 13.38 9.78 -6.83
C ALA A 336 12.74 8.43 -7.22
N ARG A 337 12.03 7.78 -6.30
CA ARG A 337 11.22 6.59 -6.60
C ARG A 337 10.15 6.86 -7.65
N ARG A 338 9.51 8.03 -7.62
CA ARG A 338 8.48 8.42 -8.60
C ARG A 338 9.06 8.45 -10.01
N ALA A 339 10.21 9.09 -10.21
CA ALA A 339 10.89 9.13 -11.50
C ALA A 339 11.27 7.72 -12.00
N GLN A 340 11.81 6.87 -11.10
CA GLN A 340 12.12 5.48 -11.43
C GLN A 340 10.87 4.70 -11.86
N HIS A 341 9.77 4.85 -11.12
CA HIS A 341 8.49 4.19 -11.45
C HIS A 341 7.92 4.68 -12.78
N CYS A 342 7.96 5.99 -13.06
CA CYS A 342 7.50 6.53 -14.35
C CYS A 342 8.25 5.88 -15.52
N GLN A 343 9.57 5.75 -15.40
CA GLN A 343 10.41 5.14 -16.42
C GLN A 343 10.07 3.64 -16.61
N GLU A 344 9.84 2.91 -15.52
CA GLU A 344 9.42 1.51 -15.56
C GLU A 344 8.01 1.34 -16.18
N ILE A 345 7.08 2.23 -15.86
CA ILE A 345 5.72 2.21 -16.42
C ILE A 345 5.76 2.40 -17.94
N PHE A 346 6.50 3.40 -18.44
CA PHE A 346 6.70 3.60 -19.87
C PHE A 346 7.25 2.33 -20.53
N HIS A 347 8.27 1.70 -19.95
CA HIS A 347 8.80 0.45 -20.48
C HIS A 347 7.77 -0.69 -20.49
N LEU A 348 6.97 -0.88 -19.43
CA LEU A 348 5.93 -1.91 -19.39
C LEU A 348 4.90 -1.73 -20.52
N GLN A 349 4.45 -0.49 -20.72
CA GLN A 349 3.48 -0.16 -21.76
C GLN A 349 4.09 -0.35 -23.17
N SER A 350 5.26 0.22 -23.41
CA SER A 350 5.94 0.24 -24.70
C SER A 350 6.41 -1.15 -25.13
N VAL A 351 6.97 -1.96 -24.22
CA VAL A 351 7.35 -3.35 -24.49
C VAL A 351 6.11 -4.20 -24.81
N GLY A 352 5.00 -3.97 -24.11
CA GLY A 352 3.73 -4.63 -24.40
C GLY A 352 3.26 -4.38 -25.84
N LEU A 353 3.25 -3.11 -26.26
CA LEU A 353 2.89 -2.73 -27.63
C LEU A 353 3.92 -3.24 -28.66
N ALA A 354 5.22 -3.10 -28.39
CA ALA A 354 6.28 -3.59 -29.26
C ALA A 354 6.18 -5.11 -29.48
N LYS A 355 5.83 -5.88 -28.45
CA LYS A 355 5.57 -7.32 -28.59
C LYS A 355 4.40 -7.59 -29.53
N ARG A 356 3.31 -6.82 -29.43
CA ARG A 356 2.15 -6.95 -30.32
C ARG A 356 2.52 -6.63 -31.77
N LEU A 357 3.19 -5.50 -32.02
CA LEU A 357 3.70 -5.11 -33.34
C LEU A 357 4.55 -6.23 -33.96
N LYS A 358 5.57 -6.69 -33.22
CA LYS A 358 6.48 -7.76 -33.66
C LYS A 358 5.75 -9.08 -33.96
N HIS A 359 4.72 -9.42 -33.19
CA HIS A 359 3.93 -10.64 -33.41
C HIS A 359 3.09 -10.56 -34.69
N THR A 360 2.46 -9.41 -34.93
CA THR A 360 1.60 -9.21 -36.10
C THR A 360 2.38 -8.91 -37.38
N GLY A 361 3.63 -8.47 -37.27
CA GLY A 361 4.46 -8.05 -38.41
C GLY A 361 4.04 -6.72 -39.04
N VAL A 362 3.04 -6.03 -38.47
CA VAL A 362 2.61 -4.72 -38.98
C VAL A 362 3.66 -3.66 -38.65
N THR A 363 3.82 -2.73 -39.57
CA THR A 363 4.72 -1.57 -39.44
C THR A 363 3.95 -0.27 -39.30
N HIS A 364 2.61 -0.32 -39.36
CA HIS A 364 1.72 0.82 -39.31
C HIS A 364 0.66 0.63 -38.22
N ILE A 365 0.28 1.71 -37.56
CA ILE A 365 -0.83 1.74 -36.60
C ILE A 365 -1.65 3.02 -36.73
N THR A 366 -2.89 3.00 -36.21
CA THR A 366 -3.68 4.20 -36.00
C THR A 366 -3.91 4.48 -34.52
N LEU A 367 -3.99 5.77 -34.17
CA LEU A 367 -4.34 6.23 -32.83
C LEU A 367 -5.10 7.56 -32.92
N GLY A 368 -6.16 7.70 -32.12
CA GLY A 368 -6.88 8.95 -31.98
C GLY A 368 -6.11 9.92 -31.08
N LEU A 369 -5.75 11.10 -31.59
CA LEU A 369 -5.04 12.14 -30.84
C LEU A 369 -5.99 13.32 -30.57
N SER A 370 -6.49 13.40 -29.35
CA SER A 370 -7.44 14.45 -28.94
C SER A 370 -6.77 15.69 -28.35
N GLY A 371 -5.48 15.62 -28.02
CA GLY A 371 -4.79 16.66 -27.23
C GLY A 371 -5.06 16.58 -25.73
N GLY A 372 -5.79 15.55 -25.27
CA GLY A 372 -5.95 15.22 -23.86
C GLY A 372 -4.84 14.29 -23.32
N LEU A 373 -4.78 14.18 -21.99
CA LEU A 373 -3.77 13.41 -21.25
C LEU A 373 -3.58 11.97 -21.75
N ASP A 374 -4.67 11.22 -21.94
CA ASP A 374 -4.56 9.77 -22.19
C ASP A 374 -4.12 9.47 -23.62
N SER A 375 -4.65 10.22 -24.59
CA SER A 375 -4.21 10.12 -25.99
C SER A 375 -2.75 10.53 -26.16
N THR A 376 -2.31 11.52 -25.38
CA THR A 376 -0.90 11.94 -25.31
C THR A 376 -0.02 10.81 -24.78
N LEU A 377 -0.38 10.20 -23.63
CA LEU A 377 0.37 9.06 -23.10
C LEU A 377 0.41 7.89 -24.11
N GLY A 378 -0.71 7.60 -24.76
CA GLY A 378 -0.80 6.56 -25.79
C GLY A 378 0.14 6.83 -26.97
N LEU A 379 0.28 8.08 -27.41
CA LEU A 379 1.19 8.48 -28.47
C LEU A 379 2.67 8.34 -28.04
N LEU A 380 3.04 8.80 -26.84
CA LEU A 380 4.41 8.71 -26.33
C LEU A 380 4.85 7.23 -26.17
N VAL A 381 3.96 6.39 -25.63
CA VAL A 381 4.19 4.93 -25.53
C VAL A 381 4.34 4.31 -26.92
N THR A 382 3.51 4.72 -27.88
CA THR A 382 3.59 4.25 -29.26
C THR A 382 4.92 4.61 -29.90
N GLN A 383 5.35 5.87 -29.79
CA GLN A 383 6.63 6.33 -30.29
C GLN A 383 7.77 5.46 -29.75
N GLN A 384 7.80 5.26 -28.43
CA GLN A 384 8.84 4.47 -27.79
C GLN A 384 8.81 3.00 -28.25
N ALA A 385 7.63 2.42 -28.46
CA ALA A 385 7.50 1.06 -29.00
C ALA A 385 8.04 0.94 -30.44
N PHE A 386 7.83 1.96 -31.28
CA PHE A 386 8.39 2.02 -32.63
C PHE A 386 9.92 2.15 -32.61
N GLU A 387 10.45 3.03 -31.76
CA GLU A 387 11.89 3.21 -31.55
C GLU A 387 12.57 1.91 -31.10
N MET A 388 11.97 1.19 -30.14
CA MET A 388 12.46 -0.13 -29.67
C MET A 388 12.58 -1.17 -30.79
N LEU A 389 11.72 -1.08 -31.81
CA LEU A 389 11.71 -1.99 -32.96
C LEU A 389 12.45 -1.44 -34.18
N SER A 390 13.02 -0.22 -34.08
CA SER A 390 13.59 0.50 -35.21
C SER A 390 12.61 0.65 -36.38
N LEU A 391 11.31 0.83 -36.06
CA LEU A 391 10.28 1.09 -37.05
C LEU A 391 10.25 2.60 -37.40
N PRO A 392 10.04 2.96 -38.66
CA PRO A 392 9.83 4.34 -39.08
C PRO A 392 8.63 5.00 -38.38
N LEU A 393 8.81 6.23 -37.87
CA LEU A 393 7.75 6.98 -37.17
C LEU A 393 6.58 7.40 -38.07
N ASP A 394 6.77 7.42 -39.40
CA ASP A 394 5.69 7.64 -40.36
C ASP A 394 4.67 6.49 -40.39
N GLY A 395 5.03 5.32 -39.85
CA GLY A 395 4.10 4.23 -39.57
C GLY A 395 3.12 4.54 -38.44
N ILE A 396 3.35 5.59 -37.64
CA ILE A 396 2.39 6.07 -36.65
C ILE A 396 1.45 7.07 -37.33
N VAL A 397 0.21 6.65 -37.59
CA VAL A 397 -0.83 7.50 -38.17
C VAL A 397 -1.75 8.01 -37.05
N ALA A 398 -1.39 9.16 -36.47
CA ALA A 398 -2.25 9.86 -35.51
C ALA A 398 -3.40 10.55 -36.25
N ILE A 399 -4.61 10.51 -35.67
CA ILE A 399 -5.80 11.11 -36.27
C ILE A 399 -6.48 12.01 -35.25
N THR A 400 -6.61 13.30 -35.56
CA THR A 400 -7.50 14.22 -34.84
C THR A 400 -8.86 14.24 -35.53
N MET A 401 -9.93 14.14 -34.75
CA MET A 401 -11.30 13.94 -35.24
C MET A 401 -12.25 14.98 -34.64
N PRO A 402 -12.17 16.24 -35.12
CA PRO A 402 -12.97 17.32 -34.57
C PRO A 402 -14.47 17.08 -34.78
N GLY A 403 -15.24 17.30 -33.71
CA GLY A 403 -16.71 17.24 -33.70
C GLY A 403 -17.30 18.57 -33.23
N PHE A 404 -18.52 18.54 -32.69
CA PHE A 404 -19.24 19.76 -32.31
C PHE A 404 -18.67 20.47 -31.06
N GLY A 405 -18.01 19.72 -30.17
CA GLY A 405 -17.46 20.23 -28.90
C GLY A 405 -15.96 20.43 -28.86
N THR A 406 -15.24 20.22 -29.97
CA THR A 406 -13.78 20.27 -30.00
C THR A 406 -13.28 21.69 -29.79
N SER A 407 -12.48 21.91 -28.73
CA SER A 407 -11.92 23.23 -28.45
C SER A 407 -10.70 23.53 -29.32
N LYS A 408 -10.44 24.83 -29.55
CA LYS A 408 -9.25 25.26 -30.29
C LYS A 408 -7.96 24.83 -29.58
N ARG A 409 -7.94 24.85 -28.24
CA ARG A 409 -6.77 24.52 -27.43
C ARG A 409 -6.37 23.05 -27.56
N THR A 410 -7.30 22.12 -27.37
CA THR A 410 -7.02 20.67 -27.44
C THR A 410 -6.59 20.25 -28.84
N ARG A 411 -7.27 20.78 -29.87
CA ARG A 411 -6.85 20.59 -31.27
C ARG A 411 -5.43 21.10 -31.52
N THR A 412 -5.13 22.34 -31.10
CA THR A 412 -3.80 22.92 -31.27
C THR A 412 -2.72 22.09 -30.56
N ASN A 413 -3.01 21.57 -29.36
CA ASN A 413 -2.09 20.69 -28.64
C ASN A 413 -1.82 19.38 -29.39
N ALA A 414 -2.84 18.76 -29.99
CA ALA A 414 -2.66 17.57 -30.83
C ALA A 414 -1.75 17.86 -32.04
N GLU A 415 -1.99 18.98 -32.73
CA GLU A 415 -1.21 19.42 -33.89
C GLU A 415 0.26 19.69 -33.53
N LEU A 416 0.48 20.50 -32.50
CA LEU A 416 1.82 20.86 -32.05
C LEU A 416 2.60 19.65 -31.53
N LEU A 417 1.95 18.74 -30.80
CA LEU A 417 2.59 17.54 -30.29
C LEU A 417 3.04 16.62 -31.43
N ALA A 418 2.14 16.32 -32.38
CA ALA A 418 2.48 15.46 -33.51
C ALA A 418 3.60 16.08 -34.36
N GLN A 419 3.54 17.39 -34.61
CA GLN A 419 4.60 18.12 -35.32
C GLN A 419 5.94 18.03 -34.58
N ALA A 420 5.95 18.27 -33.26
CA ALA A 420 7.16 18.25 -32.45
C ALA A 420 7.81 16.86 -32.36
N LEU A 421 7.01 15.79 -32.44
CA LEU A 421 7.48 14.41 -32.45
C LEU A 421 7.81 13.87 -33.85
N GLY A 422 7.54 14.63 -34.92
CA GLY A 422 7.73 14.18 -36.30
C GLY A 422 6.77 13.05 -36.71
N ILE A 423 5.58 13.01 -36.12
CA ILE A 423 4.56 11.98 -36.34
C ILE A 423 3.51 12.49 -37.33
N THR A 424 3.02 11.60 -38.20
CA THR A 424 1.96 11.94 -39.15
C THR A 424 0.65 12.19 -38.41
N LEU A 425 0.10 13.41 -38.54
CA LEU A 425 -1.25 13.75 -38.06
C LEU A 425 -2.20 13.94 -39.25
N LYS A 426 -3.31 13.22 -39.24
CA LYS A 426 -4.44 13.43 -40.16
C LYS A 426 -5.59 14.08 -39.41
N GLU A 427 -6.29 14.98 -40.09
CA GLU A 427 -7.55 15.55 -39.59
C GLU A 427 -8.72 14.94 -40.36
N ILE A 428 -9.66 14.34 -39.64
CA ILE A 428 -10.89 13.77 -40.21
C ILE A 428 -12.08 14.26 -39.37
N PRO A 429 -12.73 15.38 -39.77
CA PRO A 429 -13.91 15.88 -39.07
C PRO A 429 -15.07 14.89 -39.11
N ILE A 430 -15.80 14.74 -38.00
CA ILE A 430 -16.91 13.77 -37.89
C ILE A 430 -18.29 14.39 -38.10
N SER A 431 -18.39 15.72 -38.11
CA SER A 431 -19.67 16.44 -38.00
C SER A 431 -20.69 16.04 -39.07
N GLU A 432 -20.30 15.98 -40.34
CA GLU A 432 -21.22 15.63 -41.43
C GLU A 432 -21.71 14.17 -41.35
N ALA A 433 -20.81 13.24 -41.03
CA ALA A 433 -21.15 11.83 -40.86
C ALA A 433 -22.12 11.64 -39.69
N VAL A 434 -21.88 12.33 -38.56
CA VAL A 434 -22.74 12.29 -37.39
C VAL A 434 -24.10 12.95 -37.65
N LEU A 435 -24.16 14.08 -38.36
CA LEU A 435 -25.43 14.71 -38.76
C LEU A 435 -26.26 13.80 -39.67
N GLN A 436 -25.60 13.11 -40.60
CA GLN A 436 -26.26 12.11 -41.43
C GLN A 436 -26.78 10.95 -40.59
N HIS A 437 -25.98 10.43 -39.66
CA HIS A 437 -26.39 9.37 -38.75
C HIS A 437 -27.60 9.78 -37.88
N PHE A 438 -27.59 11.00 -37.34
CA PHE A 438 -28.72 11.56 -36.59
C PHE A 438 -29.99 11.58 -37.45
N LYS A 439 -29.89 12.02 -38.71
CA LYS A 439 -31.01 11.99 -39.65
C LYS A 439 -31.52 10.56 -39.88
N ASP A 440 -30.62 9.59 -40.05
CA ASP A 440 -30.97 8.20 -40.34
C ASP A 440 -31.71 7.51 -39.19
N ILE A 441 -31.36 7.85 -37.94
CA ILE A 441 -32.03 7.31 -36.73
C ILE A 441 -33.19 8.20 -36.24
N GLY A 442 -33.43 9.35 -36.88
CA GLY A 442 -34.46 10.31 -36.49
C GLY A 442 -34.16 11.09 -35.21
N HIS A 443 -32.88 11.27 -34.86
CA HIS A 443 -32.42 12.06 -33.70
C HIS A 443 -32.33 13.54 -34.07
N ASP A 444 -32.91 14.43 -33.27
CA ASP A 444 -32.76 15.88 -33.45
C ASP A 444 -31.37 16.32 -32.98
N SER A 445 -30.60 16.97 -33.87
CA SER A 445 -29.25 17.46 -33.57
C SER A 445 -29.21 18.50 -32.43
N ASN A 446 -30.34 19.11 -32.07
CA ASN A 446 -30.43 20.02 -30.92
C ASN A 446 -30.69 19.30 -29.60
N THR A 447 -30.98 17.99 -29.62
CA THR A 447 -31.17 17.17 -28.43
C THR A 447 -29.82 16.59 -27.99
N HIS A 448 -29.17 17.29 -27.04
CA HIS A 448 -27.85 16.93 -26.53
C HIS A 448 -27.90 15.89 -25.40
N ASP A 449 -28.50 14.74 -25.68
CA ASP A 449 -28.58 13.61 -24.74
C ASP A 449 -27.45 12.58 -24.97
N ILE A 450 -27.54 11.45 -24.26
CA ILE A 450 -26.55 10.36 -24.39
C ILE A 450 -26.43 9.80 -25.81
N THR A 451 -27.46 9.94 -26.65
CA THR A 451 -27.42 9.52 -28.06
C THR A 451 -26.51 10.44 -28.85
N TYR A 452 -26.62 11.76 -28.61
CA TYR A 452 -25.77 12.78 -29.24
C TYR A 452 -24.28 12.57 -28.95
N GLU A 453 -23.96 12.30 -27.68
CA GLU A 453 -22.58 12.04 -27.24
C GLU A 453 -22.05 10.70 -27.80
N ASN A 454 -22.82 9.62 -27.66
CA ASN A 454 -22.37 8.28 -28.06
C ASN A 454 -22.22 8.12 -29.58
N ALA A 455 -23.03 8.79 -30.39
CA ALA A 455 -22.90 8.75 -31.84
C ALA A 455 -21.54 9.28 -32.31
N GLN A 456 -21.12 10.41 -31.73
CA GLN A 456 -19.80 10.99 -32.00
C GLN A 456 -18.66 10.08 -31.55
N ALA A 457 -18.77 9.45 -30.38
CA ALA A 457 -17.74 8.51 -29.90
C ALA A 457 -17.61 7.29 -30.83
N ARG A 458 -18.73 6.73 -31.29
CA ARG A 458 -18.74 5.57 -32.20
C ARG A 458 -18.18 5.91 -33.57
N GLU A 459 -18.52 7.07 -34.13
CA GLU A 459 -17.99 7.52 -35.42
C GLU A 459 -16.46 7.63 -35.39
N ARG A 460 -15.90 8.18 -34.31
CA ARG A 460 -14.44 8.25 -34.13
C ARG A 460 -13.79 6.87 -34.12
N THR A 461 -14.35 5.91 -33.40
CA THR A 461 -13.83 4.54 -33.38
C THR A 461 -13.95 3.87 -34.74
N GLN A 462 -15.06 4.08 -35.45
CA GLN A 462 -15.24 3.56 -36.81
C GLN A 462 -14.14 4.06 -37.74
N ILE A 463 -13.89 5.38 -37.76
CA ILE A 463 -12.80 5.97 -38.55
C ILE A 463 -11.45 5.36 -38.19
N LEU A 464 -11.12 5.26 -36.90
CA LEU A 464 -9.83 4.72 -36.45
C LEU A 464 -9.61 3.26 -36.89
N MET A 465 -10.65 2.43 -36.79
CA MET A 465 -10.61 1.02 -37.21
C MET A 465 -10.55 0.87 -38.74
N ASP A 466 -11.31 1.67 -39.48
CA ASP A 466 -11.32 1.62 -40.94
C ASP A 466 -10.02 2.14 -41.54
N VAL A 467 -9.43 3.20 -40.96
CA VAL A 467 -8.10 3.66 -41.37
C VAL A 467 -7.02 2.64 -40.98
N ALA A 468 -7.15 1.95 -39.83
CA ALA A 468 -6.25 0.84 -39.50
C ALA A 468 -6.28 -0.25 -40.58
N ASN A 469 -7.47 -0.62 -41.05
CA ASN A 469 -7.62 -1.57 -42.17
C ASN A 469 -6.95 -1.02 -43.44
N GLN A 470 -7.17 0.26 -43.77
CA GLN A 470 -6.63 0.91 -44.96
C GLN A 470 -5.10 0.89 -45.00
N ILE A 471 -4.44 1.09 -43.86
CA ILE A 471 -2.97 1.10 -43.75
C ILE A 471 -2.36 -0.28 -43.47
N GLY A 472 -3.19 -1.35 -43.40
CA GLY A 472 -2.73 -2.69 -43.04
C GLY A 472 -2.17 -2.79 -41.61
N GLY A 473 -2.67 -1.95 -40.71
CA GLY A 473 -2.24 -1.83 -39.32
C GLY A 473 -3.33 -2.24 -38.32
N PHE A 474 -3.20 -1.76 -37.09
CA PHE A 474 -4.25 -1.90 -36.07
C PHE A 474 -4.39 -0.61 -35.24
N MET A 475 -5.56 -0.44 -34.60
CA MET A 475 -5.85 0.71 -33.74
C MET A 475 -5.32 0.49 -32.32
N VAL A 476 -4.59 1.47 -31.80
CA VAL A 476 -4.19 1.56 -30.38
C VAL A 476 -5.22 2.36 -29.59
N GLY A 477 -5.71 1.78 -28.50
CA GLY A 477 -6.66 2.40 -27.57
C GLY A 477 -5.94 3.21 -26.48
N THR A 478 -6.58 4.29 -26.05
CA THR A 478 -5.98 5.30 -25.16
C THR A 478 -6.67 5.43 -23.80
N GLY A 479 -7.84 4.84 -23.58
CA GLY A 479 -8.57 4.98 -22.31
C GLY A 479 -7.79 4.50 -21.09
N ASP A 480 -8.07 5.06 -19.92
CA ASP A 480 -7.29 4.79 -18.71
C ASP A 480 -8.00 3.83 -17.73
N LEU A 481 -7.29 3.39 -16.68
CA LEU A 481 -7.81 2.47 -15.67
C LEU A 481 -9.00 3.06 -14.90
N SER A 482 -9.03 4.38 -14.69
CA SER A 482 -10.08 5.08 -13.95
C SER A 482 -11.36 5.18 -14.77
N GLU A 483 -11.25 5.45 -16.06
CA GLU A 483 -12.34 5.38 -17.04
C GLU A 483 -12.93 3.96 -17.09
N LEU A 484 -12.07 2.93 -17.13
CA LEU A 484 -12.50 1.53 -17.05
C LEU A 484 -13.21 1.22 -15.73
N ALA A 485 -12.71 1.75 -14.59
CA ALA A 485 -13.31 1.55 -13.28
C ALA A 485 -14.72 2.15 -13.21
N LEU A 486 -14.88 3.40 -13.66
CA LEU A 486 -16.15 4.12 -13.61
C LEU A 486 -17.08 3.82 -14.79
N GLY A 487 -16.60 3.05 -15.77
CA GLY A 487 -17.27 2.89 -17.05
C GLY A 487 -17.53 4.23 -17.74
N TRP A 488 -16.61 5.18 -17.59
CA TRP A 488 -16.66 6.50 -18.23
C TRP A 488 -16.12 6.40 -19.66
N CYS A 489 -16.83 5.62 -20.46
CA CYS A 489 -16.52 5.32 -21.84
C CYS A 489 -17.79 4.89 -22.57
N THR A 490 -17.82 5.02 -23.90
CA THR A 490 -18.93 4.52 -24.71
C THR A 490 -18.69 3.06 -25.07
N TYR A 491 -19.66 2.20 -24.75
CA TYR A 491 -19.57 0.79 -25.14
C TYR A 491 -19.63 0.66 -26.66
N ASN A 492 -18.74 -0.17 -27.18
CA ASN A 492 -18.42 -0.36 -28.60
C ASN A 492 -17.94 0.92 -29.32
N ALA A 493 -17.20 1.78 -28.61
CA ALA A 493 -16.55 2.97 -29.17
C ALA A 493 -15.15 3.15 -28.57
N ASP A 494 -14.90 4.21 -27.80
CA ASP A 494 -13.59 4.64 -27.27
C ASP A 494 -12.92 3.62 -26.34
N HIS A 495 -13.71 2.75 -25.69
CA HIS A 495 -13.15 1.64 -24.91
C HIS A 495 -12.61 0.47 -25.77
N MET A 496 -12.98 0.42 -27.06
CA MET A 496 -12.62 -0.66 -27.97
C MET A 496 -11.38 -0.29 -28.79
N SER A 497 -10.49 -1.25 -28.96
CA SER A 497 -9.28 -1.14 -29.77
C SER A 497 -8.72 -2.54 -30.04
N MET A 498 -7.67 -2.64 -30.84
CA MET A 498 -6.96 -3.91 -31.04
C MET A 498 -5.87 -4.13 -29.97
N TYR A 499 -5.40 -3.05 -29.34
CA TYR A 499 -4.48 -3.10 -28.20
C TYR A 499 -4.56 -1.80 -27.38
N HIS A 500 -4.66 -1.91 -26.06
CA HIS A 500 -4.99 -0.83 -25.14
C HIS A 500 -3.85 -0.56 -24.16
N VAL A 501 -3.01 0.44 -24.47
CA VAL A 501 -1.75 0.66 -23.75
C VAL A 501 -1.92 1.29 -22.37
N ASN A 502 -3.00 2.03 -22.15
CA ASN A 502 -3.26 2.77 -20.91
C ASN A 502 -4.20 2.04 -19.94
N ALA A 503 -4.69 0.85 -20.29
CA ALA A 503 -5.68 0.12 -19.50
C ALA A 503 -5.25 -0.20 -18.06
N GLY A 504 -3.94 -0.20 -17.78
CA GLY A 504 -3.35 -0.44 -16.46
C GLY A 504 -2.93 0.81 -15.68
N VAL A 505 -3.16 2.02 -16.22
CA VAL A 505 -2.67 3.29 -15.65
C VAL A 505 -3.86 4.15 -15.21
N PRO A 506 -4.00 4.51 -13.92
CA PRO A 506 -5.07 5.39 -13.44
C PRO A 506 -4.82 6.86 -13.80
N LYS A 507 -5.89 7.66 -13.89
CA LYS A 507 -5.87 9.07 -14.33
C LYS A 507 -4.86 9.92 -13.56
N THR A 508 -4.81 9.74 -12.24
CA THR A 508 -3.84 10.44 -11.39
C THR A 508 -2.41 10.14 -11.83
N LEU A 509 -2.09 8.89 -12.16
CA LEU A 509 -0.77 8.47 -12.62
C LEU A 509 -0.50 8.89 -14.07
N VAL A 510 -1.50 8.93 -14.96
CA VAL A 510 -1.36 9.48 -16.32
C VAL A 510 -0.83 10.90 -16.26
N ARG A 511 -1.44 11.77 -15.44
CA ARG A 511 -0.98 13.16 -15.26
C ARG A 511 0.48 13.22 -14.84
N TYR A 512 0.88 12.44 -13.82
CA TYR A 512 2.27 12.42 -13.36
C TYR A 512 3.26 11.91 -14.42
N LEU A 513 2.86 10.95 -15.27
CA LEU A 513 3.70 10.46 -16.36
C LEU A 513 3.96 11.55 -17.41
N ILE A 514 2.94 12.34 -17.75
CA ILE A 514 3.07 13.44 -18.71
C ILE A 514 3.89 14.58 -18.12
N GLU A 515 3.63 14.98 -16.86
CA GLU A 515 4.43 16.00 -16.15
C GLU A 515 5.91 15.59 -16.08
N TRP A 516 6.20 14.36 -15.64
CA TRP A 516 7.56 13.83 -15.58
C TRP A 516 8.20 13.79 -16.97
N SER A 517 7.45 13.41 -18.01
CA SER A 517 7.96 13.40 -19.39
C SER A 517 8.33 14.80 -19.87
N ALA A 518 7.50 15.80 -19.55
CA ALA A 518 7.77 17.18 -19.89
C ALA A 518 9.01 17.75 -19.18
N GLU A 519 9.25 17.35 -17.93
CA GLU A 519 10.35 17.84 -17.11
C GLU A 519 11.68 17.11 -17.33
N SER A 520 11.62 15.79 -17.57
CA SER A 520 12.80 14.91 -17.48
C SER A 520 13.14 14.16 -18.77
N VAL A 521 12.21 14.03 -19.71
CA VAL A 521 12.40 13.22 -20.94
C VAL A 521 12.52 14.10 -22.17
N TYR A 522 11.63 15.08 -22.30
CA TYR A 522 11.56 15.98 -23.45
C TYR A 522 12.05 17.38 -23.09
N SER A 523 12.39 18.16 -24.13
CA SER A 523 12.80 19.56 -23.98
C SER A 523 12.24 20.41 -25.13
N GLY A 524 12.35 21.74 -25.02
CA GLY A 524 11.93 22.65 -26.07
C GLY A 524 10.42 22.58 -26.38
N PRO A 525 10.02 22.63 -27.67
CA PRO A 525 8.61 22.65 -28.06
C PRO A 525 7.78 21.47 -27.52
N THR A 526 8.33 20.26 -27.51
CA THR A 526 7.61 19.08 -27.00
C THR A 526 7.28 19.23 -25.52
N SER A 527 8.26 19.66 -24.71
CA SER A 527 8.06 19.91 -23.27
C SER A 527 6.98 20.97 -23.02
N ALA A 528 7.00 22.08 -23.77
CA ALA A 528 6.01 23.14 -23.64
C ALA A 528 4.58 22.67 -23.97
N VAL A 529 4.41 21.86 -25.00
CA VAL A 529 3.09 21.30 -25.36
C VAL A 529 2.59 20.31 -24.31
N LEU A 530 3.47 19.44 -23.79
CA LEU A 530 3.09 18.50 -22.71
C LEU A 530 2.66 19.25 -21.43
N GLN A 531 3.32 20.36 -21.09
CA GLN A 531 2.92 21.23 -19.98
C GLN A 531 1.54 21.85 -20.22
N ASP A 532 1.25 22.32 -21.44
CA ASP A 532 -0.08 22.88 -21.77
C ASP A 532 -1.19 21.82 -21.71
N ILE A 533 -0.89 20.59 -22.13
CA ILE A 533 -1.80 19.44 -22.02
C ILE A 533 -2.12 19.14 -20.55
N CYS A 534 -1.13 19.14 -19.66
CA CYS A 534 -1.36 18.97 -18.21
C CYS A 534 -2.18 20.11 -17.59
N ALA A 535 -2.04 21.33 -18.11
CA ALA A 535 -2.79 22.50 -17.67
C ALA A 535 -4.20 22.60 -18.28
N THR A 536 -4.58 21.70 -19.18
CA THR A 536 -5.90 21.67 -19.81
C THR A 536 -6.90 20.94 -18.91
N PRO A 537 -8.11 21.50 -18.64
CA PRO A 537 -9.15 20.82 -17.87
C PRO A 537 -9.59 19.48 -18.49
N ILE A 538 -10.02 18.53 -17.66
CA ILE A 538 -10.45 17.20 -18.12
C ILE A 538 -11.91 17.26 -18.60
N SER A 539 -12.12 17.03 -19.90
CA SER A 539 -13.43 17.07 -20.57
C SER A 539 -13.53 16.04 -21.69
N PRO A 540 -14.72 15.47 -21.98
CA PRO A 540 -14.91 14.61 -23.14
C PRO A 540 -15.17 15.39 -24.45
N GLU A 541 -15.33 16.72 -24.40
CA GLU A 541 -15.51 17.61 -25.57
C GLU A 541 -16.58 17.15 -26.59
N LEU A 542 -17.70 16.59 -26.11
CA LEU A 542 -18.78 16.09 -26.96
C LEU A 542 -19.92 17.11 -27.16
N LEU A 543 -20.18 17.95 -26.16
CA LEU A 543 -21.20 19.00 -26.21
C LEU A 543 -20.67 20.26 -26.90
N PRO A 544 -21.53 21.03 -27.61
CA PRO A 544 -21.13 22.30 -28.20
C PRO A 544 -20.47 23.24 -27.19
N LEU A 545 -19.48 24.02 -27.64
CA LEU A 545 -18.81 25.01 -26.79
C LEU A 545 -19.77 26.14 -26.38
N GLY A 546 -19.53 26.70 -25.19
CA GLY A 546 -20.24 27.86 -24.69
C GLY A 546 -19.75 29.17 -25.31
N GLU A 547 -20.25 30.29 -24.79
CA GLU A 547 -19.72 31.61 -25.14
C GLU A 547 -18.20 31.67 -24.90
N ASN A 548 -17.46 32.31 -25.81
CA ASN A 548 -15.99 32.42 -25.80
C ASN A 548 -15.22 31.08 -25.82
N GLU A 549 -15.75 30.05 -26.50
CA GLU A 549 -15.12 28.72 -26.60
C GLU A 549 -14.96 28.00 -25.24
N ALA A 550 -15.78 28.36 -24.24
CA ALA A 550 -15.73 27.72 -22.94
C ALA A 550 -16.20 26.26 -23.02
N ILE A 551 -15.43 25.36 -22.41
CA ILE A 551 -15.79 23.95 -22.24
C ILE A 551 -17.00 23.88 -21.29
N LEU A 552 -18.16 23.45 -21.79
CA LEU A 552 -19.38 23.35 -21.00
C LEU A 552 -19.47 22.07 -20.15
N GLN A 553 -18.66 21.06 -20.47
CA GLN A 553 -18.70 19.75 -19.85
C GLN A 553 -17.38 19.46 -19.13
N GLU A 554 -17.38 19.53 -17.80
CA GLU A 554 -16.27 19.04 -16.99
C GLU A 554 -16.60 17.65 -16.44
N THR A 555 -15.77 16.66 -16.78
CA THR A 555 -16.01 15.26 -16.38
C THR A 555 -16.14 15.14 -14.86
N GLU A 556 -15.24 15.78 -14.12
CA GLU A 556 -15.17 15.69 -12.66
C GLU A 556 -16.37 16.35 -11.96
N VAL A 557 -17.08 17.29 -12.61
CA VAL A 557 -18.35 17.83 -12.09
C VAL A 557 -19.45 16.76 -12.14
N THR A 558 -19.43 15.89 -13.16
CA THR A 558 -20.47 14.88 -13.39
C THR A 558 -20.24 13.62 -12.55
N ILE A 559 -19.03 13.06 -12.60
CA ILE A 559 -18.73 11.78 -11.94
C ILE A 559 -17.98 11.94 -10.62
N GLY A 560 -17.43 13.12 -10.35
CA GLY A 560 -16.59 13.40 -9.20
C GLY A 560 -15.09 13.41 -9.54
N PRO A 561 -14.24 13.94 -8.64
CA PRO A 561 -12.80 14.03 -8.85
C PRO A 561 -12.14 12.66 -9.05
N TYR A 562 -11.28 12.53 -10.06
CA TYR A 562 -10.54 11.30 -10.32
C TYR A 562 -9.61 10.92 -9.16
N VAL A 563 -9.07 11.91 -8.44
CA VAL A 563 -8.25 11.65 -7.24
C VAL A 563 -9.02 10.87 -6.18
N LEU A 564 -10.32 11.14 -6.01
CA LEU A 564 -11.17 10.38 -5.09
C LEU A 564 -11.45 8.97 -5.62
N HIS A 565 -11.78 8.85 -6.90
CA HIS A 565 -12.09 7.54 -7.50
C HIS A 565 -10.88 6.63 -7.57
N ASP A 566 -9.70 7.15 -7.86
CA ASP A 566 -8.45 6.40 -7.82
C ASP A 566 -8.11 5.96 -6.40
N PHE A 567 -8.33 6.83 -5.41
CA PHE A 567 -8.21 6.47 -4.00
C PHE A 567 -9.19 5.32 -3.65
N PHE A 568 -10.46 5.44 -4.02
CA PHE A 568 -11.47 4.40 -3.77
C PHE A 568 -11.12 3.10 -4.50
N LEU A 569 -10.72 3.18 -5.76
CA LEU A 569 -10.32 2.03 -6.58
C LEU A 569 -9.16 1.27 -5.94
N PHE A 570 -8.14 1.99 -5.47
CA PHE A 570 -7.00 1.38 -4.79
C PHE A 570 -7.47 0.58 -3.57
N TYR A 571 -8.19 1.20 -2.64
CA TYR A 571 -8.58 0.53 -1.40
C TYR A 571 -9.68 -0.53 -1.60
N ALA A 572 -10.58 -0.34 -2.57
CA ALA A 572 -11.64 -1.31 -2.89
C ALA A 572 -11.13 -2.54 -3.66
N VAL A 573 -10.11 -2.40 -4.53
CA VAL A 573 -9.66 -3.50 -5.39
C VAL A 573 -8.30 -4.07 -4.96
N ARG A 574 -7.33 -3.23 -4.58
CA ARG A 574 -6.02 -3.72 -4.11
C ARG A 574 -6.13 -4.34 -2.73
N HIS A 575 -6.85 -3.68 -1.83
CA HIS A 575 -6.96 -4.08 -0.43
C HIS A 575 -8.31 -4.68 -0.03
N SER A 576 -9.31 -4.60 -0.91
CA SER A 576 -10.68 -5.10 -0.67
C SER A 576 -11.28 -4.63 0.64
N PHE A 577 -11.04 -3.36 0.98
CA PHE A 577 -11.59 -2.76 2.19
C PHE A 577 -13.09 -2.56 2.06
N ALA A 578 -13.79 -2.71 3.20
CA ALA A 578 -15.19 -2.38 3.31
C ALA A 578 -15.42 -0.87 3.12
N PRO A 579 -16.56 -0.44 2.54
CA PRO A 579 -16.94 0.96 2.38
C PRO A 579 -16.66 1.84 3.60
N ARG A 580 -16.98 1.40 4.83
CA ARG A 580 -16.72 2.18 6.05
C ARG A 580 -15.26 2.51 6.27
N LYS A 581 -14.36 1.60 5.93
CA LYS A 581 -12.91 1.80 6.09
C LYS A 581 -12.39 2.75 5.03
N ILE A 582 -12.80 2.57 3.77
CA ILE A 582 -12.45 3.49 2.69
C ILE A 582 -12.92 4.92 3.00
N TYR A 583 -14.15 5.06 3.48
CA TYR A 583 -14.72 6.34 3.91
C TYR A 583 -13.90 6.98 5.04
N ALA A 584 -13.59 6.24 6.11
CA ALA A 584 -12.81 6.77 7.23
C ALA A 584 -11.40 7.22 6.79
N LEU A 585 -10.72 6.42 5.95
CA LEU A 585 -9.42 6.78 5.38
C LEU A 585 -9.53 8.05 4.52
N ALA A 586 -10.56 8.15 3.69
CA ALA A 586 -10.79 9.33 2.85
C ALA A 586 -11.06 10.59 3.69
N CYS A 587 -11.84 10.49 4.77
CA CYS A 587 -12.11 11.61 5.66
C CYS A 587 -10.83 12.19 6.28
N GLN A 588 -9.85 11.33 6.59
CA GLN A 588 -8.56 11.77 7.10
C GLN A 588 -7.70 12.39 5.99
N VAL A 589 -7.56 11.69 4.86
CA VAL A 589 -6.65 12.09 3.78
C VAL A 589 -7.07 13.37 3.08
N PHE A 590 -8.38 13.57 2.90
CA PHE A 590 -8.95 14.72 2.21
C PHE A 590 -9.50 15.78 3.16
N GLN A 591 -9.12 15.73 4.44
CA GLN A 591 -9.49 16.74 5.41
C GLN A 591 -9.10 18.15 4.91
N GLY A 592 -10.03 19.09 5.02
CA GLY A 592 -9.85 20.47 4.54
C GLY A 592 -10.02 20.67 3.04
N HIS A 593 -10.05 19.60 2.24
CA HIS A 593 -10.25 19.66 0.78
C HIS A 593 -11.64 19.18 0.35
N HIS A 594 -12.17 18.16 1.05
CA HIS A 594 -13.52 17.64 0.83
C HIS A 594 -14.26 17.49 2.15
N THR A 595 -15.56 17.79 2.13
CA THR A 595 -16.44 17.51 3.25
C THR A 595 -16.76 16.01 3.33
N PRO A 596 -17.05 15.46 4.52
CA PRO A 596 -17.42 14.05 4.65
C PRO A 596 -18.67 13.68 3.83
N SER A 597 -19.64 14.59 3.69
CA SER A 597 -20.81 14.38 2.83
C SER A 597 -20.45 14.26 1.35
N GLU A 598 -19.49 15.06 0.85
CA GLU A 598 -18.97 14.94 -0.52
C GLU A 598 -18.25 13.60 -0.73
N LEU A 599 -17.40 13.20 0.22
CA LEU A 599 -16.69 11.92 0.17
C LEU A 599 -17.67 10.75 0.12
N LEU A 600 -18.70 10.78 0.96
CA LEU A 600 -19.74 9.74 0.98
C LEU A 600 -20.53 9.70 -0.33
N ARG A 601 -20.88 10.88 -0.89
CA ARG A 601 -21.54 11.00 -2.19
C ARG A 601 -20.71 10.36 -3.29
N TRP A 602 -19.42 10.69 -3.37
CA TRP A 602 -18.56 10.18 -4.44
C TRP A 602 -18.20 8.71 -4.28
N LEU A 603 -18.06 8.21 -3.04
CA LEU A 603 -17.89 6.78 -2.80
C LEU A 603 -19.15 5.98 -3.21
N ARG A 604 -20.35 6.56 -3.04
CA ARG A 604 -21.59 5.98 -3.54
C ARG A 604 -21.61 5.91 -5.06
N VAL A 605 -21.25 7.00 -5.74
CA VAL A 605 -21.12 7.05 -7.20
C VAL A 605 -20.11 6.01 -7.69
N PHE A 606 -18.96 5.90 -7.01
CA PHE A 606 -17.95 4.89 -7.31
C PHE A 606 -18.54 3.48 -7.31
N TYR A 607 -19.18 3.03 -6.22
CA TYR A 607 -19.74 1.67 -6.17
C TYR A 607 -20.87 1.43 -7.17
N GLN A 608 -21.75 2.42 -7.39
CA GLN A 608 -22.82 2.31 -8.39
C GLN A 608 -22.24 2.11 -9.79
N ARG A 609 -21.29 2.95 -10.18
CA ARG A 609 -20.66 2.90 -11.51
C ARG A 609 -19.74 1.70 -11.67
N PHE A 610 -18.92 1.42 -10.67
CA PHE A 610 -17.99 0.30 -10.68
C PHE A 610 -18.73 -1.01 -10.88
N PHE A 611 -19.85 -1.25 -10.20
CA PHE A 611 -20.65 -2.46 -10.43
C PHE A 611 -21.40 -2.41 -11.77
N GLY A 612 -22.12 -1.31 -12.04
CA GLY A 612 -22.95 -1.18 -13.25
C GLY A 612 -22.17 -1.18 -14.56
N ALA A 613 -20.87 -0.87 -14.54
CA ALA A 613 -20.02 -0.84 -15.72
C ALA A 613 -19.27 -2.14 -16.02
N GLN A 614 -19.44 -3.21 -15.22
CA GLN A 614 -18.68 -4.44 -15.38
C GLN A 614 -18.85 -5.11 -16.75
N PHE A 615 -20.01 -4.94 -17.40
CA PHE A 615 -20.22 -5.45 -18.75
C PHE A 615 -19.27 -4.83 -19.78
N LYS A 616 -18.88 -3.56 -19.61
CA LYS A 616 -17.92 -2.88 -20.49
C LYS A 616 -16.53 -3.52 -20.35
N ARG A 617 -16.12 -3.80 -19.11
CA ARG A 617 -14.83 -4.44 -18.83
C ARG A 617 -14.78 -5.89 -19.27
N SER A 618 -15.91 -6.59 -19.26
CA SER A 618 -15.99 -7.99 -19.71
C SER A 618 -15.58 -8.16 -21.17
N ALA A 619 -15.75 -7.13 -22.00
CA ALA A 619 -15.35 -7.12 -23.41
C ALA A 619 -14.13 -6.20 -23.70
N MET A 620 -13.31 -5.87 -22.69
CA MET A 620 -12.19 -4.95 -22.89
C MET A 620 -11.07 -5.58 -23.75
N PRO A 621 -10.38 -4.76 -24.59
CA PRO A 621 -9.24 -5.20 -25.40
C PRO A 621 -8.06 -5.74 -24.58
N ASP A 622 -7.06 -6.28 -25.27
CA ASP A 622 -5.79 -6.65 -24.66
C ASP A 622 -4.97 -5.42 -24.31
N GLY A 623 -4.27 -5.47 -23.17
CA GLY A 623 -3.40 -4.40 -22.70
C GLY A 623 -2.52 -4.89 -21.55
N PRO A 624 -1.36 -4.27 -21.33
CA PRO A 624 -0.47 -4.67 -20.25
C PRO A 624 -1.02 -4.24 -18.89
N LYS A 625 -0.89 -5.11 -17.88
CA LYS A 625 -0.99 -4.70 -16.48
C LYS A 625 0.26 -3.89 -16.12
N VAL A 626 0.05 -2.72 -15.52
CA VAL A 626 1.13 -1.81 -15.11
C VAL A 626 1.26 -1.79 -13.59
N GLY A 627 0.20 -1.38 -12.89
CA GLY A 627 0.21 -1.22 -11.44
C GLY A 627 -0.16 -2.47 -10.65
N SER A 628 -0.31 -2.29 -9.34
CA SER A 628 -0.80 -3.30 -8.40
C SER A 628 -2.31 -3.60 -8.56
N VAL A 629 -3.03 -2.77 -9.32
CA VAL A 629 -4.44 -2.95 -9.69
C VAL A 629 -4.55 -3.07 -11.21
N ALA A 630 -5.32 -4.03 -11.67
CA ALA A 630 -5.78 -4.14 -13.05
C ALA A 630 -7.24 -4.62 -13.06
N LEU A 631 -7.98 -4.27 -14.11
CA LEU A 631 -9.40 -4.59 -14.22
C LEU A 631 -9.74 -5.56 -15.36
N SER A 632 -8.72 -6.22 -15.92
CA SER A 632 -8.93 -7.24 -16.94
C SER A 632 -9.74 -8.42 -16.40
N PRO A 633 -10.83 -8.83 -17.07
CA PRO A 633 -11.60 -10.02 -16.69
C PRO A 633 -10.82 -11.33 -16.92
N ARG A 634 -9.70 -11.24 -17.64
CA ARG A 634 -8.78 -12.35 -17.92
C ARG A 634 -7.69 -12.49 -16.84
N GLY A 635 -7.50 -11.47 -16.01
CA GLY A 635 -6.46 -11.40 -14.99
C GLY A 635 -7.03 -11.10 -13.61
N ASP A 636 -6.68 -9.92 -13.09
CA ASP A 636 -6.86 -9.53 -11.69
C ASP A 636 -8.31 -9.37 -11.21
N TRP A 637 -9.26 -9.01 -12.08
CA TRP A 637 -10.62 -8.66 -11.66
C TRP A 637 -11.69 -9.48 -12.37
N ARG A 638 -12.23 -10.48 -11.66
CA ARG A 638 -13.28 -11.37 -12.17
C ARG A 638 -14.58 -11.11 -11.41
N MET A 639 -15.47 -10.30 -12.00
CA MET A 639 -16.78 -9.98 -11.44
C MET A 639 -17.89 -10.26 -12.47
N PRO A 640 -19.02 -10.88 -12.07
CA PRO A 640 -20.20 -11.01 -12.94
C PRO A 640 -20.72 -9.64 -13.38
N SER A 641 -21.17 -9.53 -14.63
CA SER A 641 -21.67 -8.25 -15.18
C SER A 641 -23.03 -7.82 -14.61
N ASP A 642 -23.73 -8.75 -13.99
CA ASP A 642 -25.04 -8.65 -13.37
C ASP A 642 -24.98 -8.65 -11.83
N ALA A 643 -23.79 -8.42 -11.27
CA ALA A 643 -23.59 -8.31 -9.83
C ALA A 643 -24.26 -7.05 -9.24
N SER A 644 -24.94 -7.20 -8.10
CA SER A 644 -25.55 -6.09 -7.37
C SER A 644 -24.57 -5.43 -6.40
N SER A 645 -24.56 -4.10 -6.35
CA SER A 645 -23.80 -3.30 -5.37
C SER A 645 -24.55 -3.06 -4.05
N ALA A 646 -25.72 -3.66 -3.85
CA ALA A 646 -26.61 -3.34 -2.74
C ALA A 646 -25.95 -3.42 -1.35
N LEU A 647 -25.11 -4.43 -1.10
CA LEU A 647 -24.42 -4.60 0.19
C LEU A 647 -23.49 -3.41 0.50
N TRP A 648 -22.70 -2.97 -0.48
CA TRP A 648 -21.80 -1.82 -0.32
C TRP A 648 -22.57 -0.52 -0.13
N LEU A 649 -23.67 -0.33 -0.85
CA LEU A 649 -24.51 0.86 -0.76
C LEU A 649 -25.26 0.94 0.59
N GLN A 650 -25.72 -0.20 1.11
CA GLN A 650 -26.36 -0.26 2.43
C GLN A 650 -25.41 0.20 3.54
N GLU A 651 -24.14 -0.21 3.49
CA GLU A 651 -23.14 0.24 4.47
C GLU A 651 -22.93 1.76 4.41
N LEU A 652 -22.96 2.36 3.20
CA LEU A 652 -22.90 3.82 3.05
C LEU A 652 -24.16 4.52 3.58
N ASP A 653 -25.35 3.94 3.39
CA ASP A 653 -26.61 4.46 3.94
C ASP A 653 -26.60 4.48 5.48
N GLU A 654 -26.01 3.45 6.10
CA GLU A 654 -25.84 3.38 7.56
C GLU A 654 -24.88 4.45 8.07
N LEU A 655 -23.79 4.74 7.35
CA LEU A 655 -22.87 5.84 7.68
C LEU A 655 -23.55 7.20 7.53
N GLU A 656 -24.35 7.38 6.48
CA GLU A 656 -25.09 8.63 6.27
C GLU A 656 -26.06 8.92 7.42
N LYS A 657 -26.79 7.90 7.88
CA LYS A 657 -27.73 8.01 9.00
C LYS A 657 -27.04 8.35 10.32
N ARG A 658 -25.81 7.89 10.55
CA ARG A 658 -25.03 8.19 11.75
C ARG A 658 -24.43 9.60 11.74
N ASN A 659 -24.21 10.17 10.55
CA ASN A 659 -23.63 11.51 10.38
C ASN A 659 -24.68 12.63 10.33
N ARG A 660 -25.98 12.29 10.28
CA ARG A 660 -27.12 13.21 10.42
C ARG A 660 -27.53 13.32 11.88
#